data_AF-A0A1S4D8Q3-F1
#
_entry.id   AF-A0A1S4D8Q3-F1
#
_cell.length_a   1.000
_cell.length_b   1.000
_cell.length_c   1.000
_cell.angle_alpha   90.00
_cell.angle_beta   90.00
_cell.angle_gamma   90.00
#
_symmetry.space_group_name_H-M   'P 1'
#
loop_
_entity.id
_entity.type
_entity.pdbx_description
1 polymer ?
#
loop_
_entity_poly.entity_id
_entity_poly.type
_entity_poly.pdbx_seq_one_letter_code
_entity_poly.pdbx_strand_id
1 'polypeptide(L)'
;MEAMSFGSKRKRKKDKRVGRPKGSRNKVNLEARKLLGEATLCYAAGKYTEALKLLHEVILLEPTCDAYHTLAVVYDAIGEKRKSMYFYELAALFMPRDTSLWKLLLSWSLEQGNAADVNKYLPKAIAAEPEDISLRLLSASHYIELKEYEKAAKAYEKVFQINPDNIEACISAVKLYKQIGKTEHSLVMLEDYLKYHTSDADPIIIDMLANICIENGEYAKALQHIEGCFMGREWPLNLTAKAGICHIYLGNLSKAETLLKAFGLENANDNVDSVVETADTLKILEHYEYALHYYLMLEESRGVGDGILNLKIAQCYLSLEKKEEAIGFFYRAVHSLEDNVDVRINLASLLLEEKKENEAISLLSPPVIDFGADSCSEKSKFWWYDEKVRLKLAKIYQTKTMLQEFVDVFFPLVSQLITSETTEQQVSKKKKLSTSELIERARVLENNQVDNLFQKFKPAATAAEREKAARAKRLLQRRTNLKEEMKLKALASGMDWQSEESDDECWPKKKKKLPTPQLLRDEENHQLVIDLAKALASLGRHEEALDVCKWIMNFSSNVISSDKIEELTLLGAQMAYNVIDPRRGYDFVRDILQRHPYKISVWNYYFKALCKMEIYRHKHSRFLRRIREKEKECVPPIIIKGHQFSMGSLYQAAAEEYLHAYKLLPDSLFVNLCVGTSLINLAFDVRLKNKHQCVVQGMAFLFKYLKLCGESQEALFNIARAYHHVSLMSLAASYYEKVLSIRENDYPIPQLPYESQHLRENQNSGYCRLHREAAYNLDLIYKTSGALDLARQVLRDYCTL
;
A
#
# COMPACT_ATOMS: atom_id res chain seq x y z
N MET A 1 34.82 -44.25 -59.80
CA MET A 1 34.32 -45.22 -58.80
C MET A 1 33.76 -44.38 -57.67
N GLU A 2 32.44 -44.13 -57.67
CA GLU A 2 31.43 -44.98 -57.01
C GLU A 2 31.66 -45.06 -55.50
N ALA A 3 30.72 -44.93 -54.57
CA ALA A 3 29.32 -44.53 -54.48
C ALA A 3 28.95 -44.64 -52.97
N MET A 4 27.74 -44.18 -52.60
CA MET A 4 27.01 -44.45 -51.32
C MET A 4 27.41 -43.60 -50.10
N SER A 5 26.51 -43.03 -49.29
CA SER A 5 25.04 -42.92 -49.31
C SER A 5 24.62 -41.89 -48.25
N PHE A 6 23.78 -40.91 -48.62
CA PHE A 6 23.05 -40.06 -47.65
C PHE A 6 21.56 -40.45 -47.65
N GLY A 7 21.00 -40.68 -46.46
CA GLY A 7 19.62 -41.07 -46.26
C GLY A 7 18.62 -39.99 -46.67
N SER A 8 17.71 -40.34 -47.59
CA SER A 8 16.61 -39.47 -48.02
C SER A 8 15.41 -39.56 -47.07
N LYS A 9 15.05 -38.46 -46.41
CA LYS A 9 13.69 -38.26 -45.87
C LYS A 9 12.75 -37.89 -47.03
N ARG A 10 11.72 -38.71 -47.23
CA ARG A 10 10.66 -38.58 -48.24
C ARG A 10 10.02 -37.17 -48.22
N LYS A 11 10.31 -36.35 -49.23
CA LYS A 11 9.48 -35.20 -49.62
C LYS A 11 8.19 -35.72 -50.25
N ARG A 12 7.04 -35.44 -49.64
CA ARG A 12 5.72 -35.57 -50.28
C ARG A 12 5.72 -34.72 -51.56
N LYS A 13 5.58 -35.36 -52.72
CA LYS A 13 5.31 -34.69 -54.00
C LYS A 13 4.01 -33.90 -53.84
N LYS A 14 4.08 -32.57 -53.92
CA LYS A 14 2.92 -31.74 -54.22
C LYS A 14 2.50 -32.04 -55.64
N ASP A 15 1.25 -32.43 -55.83
CA ASP A 15 0.65 -32.63 -57.14
C ASP A 15 0.84 -31.37 -58.00
N LYS A 16 1.35 -31.58 -59.21
CA LYS A 16 1.37 -30.58 -60.26
C LYS A 16 -0.08 -30.18 -60.52
N ARG A 17 -0.48 -28.97 -60.09
CA ARG A 17 -1.72 -28.34 -60.56
C ARG A 17 -1.58 -28.13 -62.06
N VAL A 18 -2.23 -29.01 -62.81
CA VAL A 18 -2.48 -28.89 -64.24
C VAL A 18 -3.03 -27.48 -64.49
N GLY A 19 -2.36 -26.73 -65.36
CA GLY A 19 -2.83 -25.42 -65.79
C GLY A 19 -4.24 -25.54 -66.35
N ARG A 20 -5.14 -24.67 -65.89
CA ARG A 20 -6.47 -24.53 -66.51
C ARG A 20 -6.29 -24.25 -68.01
N PRO A 21 -7.04 -24.93 -68.90
CA PRO A 21 -7.04 -24.57 -70.30
C PRO A 21 -7.53 -23.13 -70.43
N LYS A 22 -6.83 -22.32 -71.22
CA LYS A 22 -7.37 -21.07 -71.75
C LYS A 22 -8.63 -21.39 -72.55
N GLY A 23 -9.71 -20.67 -72.25
CA GLY A 23 -10.76 -20.31 -73.20
C GLY A 23 -11.66 -21.46 -73.70
N SER A 24 -12.63 -21.86 -72.89
CA SER A 24 -13.98 -22.03 -73.46
C SER A 24 -14.62 -20.65 -73.42
N ARG A 25 -14.81 -20.01 -74.58
CA ARG A 25 -15.77 -18.92 -74.69
C ARG A 25 -17.10 -19.52 -74.23
N ASN A 26 -17.54 -19.18 -73.01
CA ASN A 26 -18.87 -19.50 -72.54
C ASN A 26 -19.84 -19.19 -73.68
N LYS A 27 -20.65 -20.18 -74.09
CA LYS A 27 -21.90 -19.90 -74.79
C LYS A 27 -22.69 -19.02 -73.83
N VAL A 28 -22.53 -17.71 -73.98
CA VAL A 28 -23.30 -16.70 -73.25
C VAL A 28 -24.75 -17.08 -73.46
N ASN A 29 -25.48 -17.34 -72.39
CA ASN A 29 -26.91 -17.55 -72.51
C ASN A 29 -27.52 -16.26 -73.09
N LEU A 30 -27.84 -16.30 -74.39
CA LEU A 30 -28.32 -15.13 -75.14
C LEU A 30 -29.60 -14.58 -74.52
N GLU A 31 -30.38 -15.43 -73.86
CA GLU A 31 -31.58 -15.05 -73.11
C GLU A 31 -31.22 -14.28 -71.83
N ALA A 32 -30.25 -14.74 -71.04
CA ALA A 32 -29.80 -14.05 -69.83
C ALA A 32 -29.22 -12.66 -70.14
N ARG A 33 -28.48 -12.51 -71.24
CA ARG A 33 -27.94 -11.21 -71.67
C ARG A 33 -29.01 -10.25 -72.19
N LYS A 34 -30.04 -10.76 -72.88
CA LYS A 34 -31.19 -9.95 -73.31
C LYS A 34 -31.99 -9.47 -72.10
N LEU A 35 -32.30 -10.37 -71.16
CA LEU A 35 -32.98 -10.04 -69.90
C LEU A 35 -32.19 -9.05 -69.05
N LEU A 36 -30.85 -9.15 -69.03
CA LEU A 36 -29.99 -8.15 -68.38
C LEU A 36 -30.08 -6.78 -69.07
N GLY A 37 -30.08 -6.74 -70.41
CA GLY A 37 -30.30 -5.52 -71.17
C GLY A 37 -31.68 -4.88 -70.89
N GLU A 38 -32.74 -5.68 -70.90
CA GLU A 38 -34.10 -5.24 -70.56
C GLU A 38 -34.18 -4.72 -69.11
N ALA A 39 -33.53 -5.40 -68.16
CA ALA A 39 -33.44 -4.93 -66.78
C ALA A 39 -32.72 -3.58 -66.66
N THR A 40 -31.62 -3.35 -67.39
CA THR A 40 -30.92 -2.05 -67.40
C THR A 40 -31.79 -0.93 -68.01
N LEU A 41 -32.61 -1.25 -69.02
CA LEU A 41 -33.57 -0.31 -69.62
C LEU A 41 -34.71 0.01 -68.65
N CYS A 42 -35.25 -0.98 -67.93
CA CYS A 42 -36.25 -0.78 -66.89
C CYS A 42 -35.70 0.08 -65.73
N TYR A 43 -34.43 -0.10 -65.35
CA TYR A 43 -33.75 0.77 -64.39
C TYR A 43 -33.65 2.22 -64.90
N ALA A 44 -33.19 2.43 -66.14
CA ALA A 44 -33.10 3.75 -66.75
C ALA A 44 -34.48 4.45 -66.87
N ALA A 45 -35.56 3.67 -67.01
CA ALA A 45 -36.94 4.14 -67.02
C ALA A 45 -37.54 4.38 -65.61
N GLY A 46 -36.77 4.17 -64.53
CA GLY A 46 -37.21 4.33 -63.14
C GLY A 46 -38.14 3.24 -62.62
N LYS A 47 -38.34 2.15 -63.37
CA LYS A 47 -39.21 1.03 -63.00
C LYS A 47 -38.46 -0.03 -62.20
N TYR A 48 -38.15 0.30 -60.95
CA TYR A 48 -37.27 -0.51 -60.10
C TYR A 48 -37.84 -1.90 -59.75
N THR A 49 -39.15 -2.04 -59.58
CA THR A 49 -39.78 -3.32 -59.21
C THR A 49 -39.78 -4.35 -60.35
N GLU A 50 -39.93 -3.89 -61.60
CA GLU A 50 -39.81 -4.72 -62.79
C GLU A 50 -38.35 -5.11 -63.04
N ALA A 51 -37.42 -4.16 -62.89
CA ALA A 51 -35.99 -4.41 -63.01
C ALA A 51 -35.50 -5.49 -62.02
N LEU A 52 -35.97 -5.48 -60.76
CA LEU A 52 -35.61 -6.50 -59.77
C LEU A 52 -36.10 -7.91 -60.14
N LYS A 53 -37.32 -8.03 -60.68
CA LYS A 53 -37.84 -9.35 -61.12
C LYS A 53 -36.99 -9.91 -62.25
N LEU A 54 -36.72 -9.10 -63.26
CA LEU A 54 -35.87 -9.48 -64.39
C LEU A 54 -34.45 -9.83 -63.93
N LEU A 55 -33.85 -9.08 -63.00
CA LEU A 55 -32.51 -9.38 -62.48
C LEU A 55 -32.47 -10.67 -61.64
N HIS A 56 -33.52 -10.99 -60.90
CA HIS A 56 -33.62 -12.27 -60.20
C HIS A 56 -33.73 -13.45 -61.18
N GLU A 57 -34.49 -13.29 -62.26
CA GLU A 57 -34.54 -14.28 -63.34
C GLU A 57 -33.18 -14.45 -64.02
N VAL A 58 -32.46 -13.35 -64.26
CA VAL A 58 -31.08 -13.39 -64.79
C VAL A 58 -30.15 -14.17 -63.85
N ILE A 59 -30.21 -13.96 -62.54
CA ILE A 59 -29.38 -14.70 -61.57
C ILE A 59 -29.71 -16.19 -61.54
N LEU A 60 -30.99 -16.55 -61.69
CA LEU A 60 -31.41 -17.95 -61.76
C LEU A 60 -30.89 -18.65 -63.01
N LEU A 61 -30.75 -17.92 -64.12
CA LEU A 61 -30.21 -18.44 -65.38
C LEU A 61 -28.68 -18.46 -65.39
N GLU A 62 -28.04 -17.33 -65.10
CA GLU A 62 -26.59 -17.18 -65.05
C GLU A 62 -26.19 -16.15 -63.96
N PRO A 63 -25.54 -16.59 -62.86
CA PRO A 63 -24.96 -15.67 -61.89
C PRO A 63 -23.73 -14.98 -62.50
N THR A 64 -23.94 -13.77 -63.03
CA THR A 64 -22.90 -12.94 -63.66
C THR A 64 -22.56 -11.73 -62.81
N CYS A 65 -21.32 -11.23 -62.93
CA CYS A 65 -20.86 -10.01 -62.25
C CYS A 65 -21.76 -8.81 -62.60
N ASP A 66 -22.07 -8.64 -63.88
CA ASP A 66 -22.88 -7.54 -64.39
C ASP A 66 -24.30 -7.56 -63.79
N ALA A 67 -24.92 -8.74 -63.67
CA ALA A 67 -26.24 -8.87 -63.05
C ALA A 67 -26.23 -8.47 -61.57
N TYR A 68 -25.24 -8.91 -60.79
CA TYR A 68 -25.11 -8.51 -59.39
C TYR A 68 -24.80 -7.02 -59.22
N HIS A 69 -23.97 -6.45 -60.11
CA HIS A 69 -23.66 -5.02 -60.12
C HIS A 69 -24.92 -4.18 -60.42
N THR A 70 -25.66 -4.49 -61.49
CA THR A 70 -26.91 -3.78 -61.83
C THR A 70 -27.95 -3.91 -60.72
N LEU A 71 -28.05 -5.08 -60.08
CA LEU A 71 -28.96 -5.31 -58.97
C LEU A 71 -28.57 -4.48 -57.73
N ALA A 72 -27.27 -4.32 -57.48
CA ALA A 72 -26.77 -3.44 -56.43
C ALA A 72 -27.08 -1.96 -56.71
N VAL A 73 -26.88 -1.50 -57.94
CA VAL A 73 -27.24 -0.14 -58.39
C VAL A 73 -28.73 0.13 -58.24
N VAL A 74 -29.60 -0.85 -58.58
CA VAL A 74 -31.05 -0.72 -58.41
C VAL A 74 -31.42 -0.58 -56.93
N TYR A 75 -30.85 -1.40 -56.03
CA TYR A 75 -31.11 -1.27 -54.59
C TYR A 75 -30.56 0.03 -53.99
N ASP A 76 -29.47 0.57 -54.54
CA ASP A 76 -28.95 1.88 -54.14
C ASP A 76 -29.91 3.01 -54.51
N ALA A 77 -30.47 2.97 -55.74
CA ALA A 77 -31.48 3.93 -56.20
C ALA A 77 -32.81 3.84 -55.42
N ILE A 78 -33.15 2.67 -54.88
CA ILE A 78 -34.31 2.46 -53.98
C ILE A 78 -34.02 3.00 -52.56
N GLY A 79 -32.74 3.18 -52.19
CA GLY A 79 -32.30 3.63 -50.87
C GLY A 79 -32.00 2.49 -49.88
N GLU A 80 -32.07 1.22 -50.30
CA GLU A 80 -31.74 0.06 -49.46
C GLU A 80 -30.23 -0.24 -49.45
N LYS A 81 -29.43 0.65 -48.85
CA LYS A 81 -27.96 0.60 -48.84
C LYS A 81 -27.35 -0.73 -48.38
N ARG A 82 -27.96 -1.41 -47.40
CA ARG A 82 -27.46 -2.71 -46.89
C ARG A 82 -27.56 -3.83 -47.93
N LYS A 83 -28.66 -3.90 -48.68
CA LYS A 83 -28.82 -4.90 -49.75
C LYS A 83 -27.95 -4.56 -50.94
N SER A 84 -27.87 -3.28 -51.30
CA SER A 84 -26.93 -2.77 -52.30
C SER A 84 -25.49 -3.25 -52.01
N MET A 85 -24.98 -3.00 -50.81
CA MET A 85 -23.63 -3.41 -50.39
C MET A 85 -23.41 -4.93 -50.46
N TYR A 86 -24.41 -5.73 -50.08
CA TYR A 86 -24.35 -7.19 -50.19
C TYR A 86 -24.19 -7.67 -51.65
N PHE A 87 -24.95 -7.08 -52.58
CA PHE A 87 -24.85 -7.46 -53.99
C PHE A 87 -23.58 -6.94 -54.66
N TYR A 88 -23.07 -5.77 -54.25
CA TYR A 88 -21.72 -5.33 -54.65
C TYR A 88 -20.62 -6.27 -54.13
N GLU A 89 -20.75 -6.79 -52.90
CA GLU A 89 -19.81 -7.79 -52.39
C GLU A 89 -19.81 -9.06 -53.25
N LEU A 90 -21.01 -9.55 -53.62
CA LEU A 90 -21.14 -10.69 -54.52
C LEU A 90 -20.50 -10.41 -55.88
N ALA A 91 -20.75 -9.24 -56.48
CA ALA A 91 -20.15 -8.84 -57.75
C ALA A 91 -18.60 -8.82 -57.67
N ALA A 92 -18.04 -8.23 -56.61
CA ALA A 92 -16.59 -8.16 -56.39
C ALA A 92 -15.93 -9.53 -56.21
N LEU A 93 -16.65 -10.53 -55.69
CA LEU A 93 -16.15 -11.92 -55.58
C LEU A 93 -16.04 -12.64 -56.94
N PHE A 94 -16.88 -12.30 -57.92
CA PHE A 94 -16.79 -12.86 -59.28
C PHE A 94 -15.61 -12.27 -60.06
N MET A 95 -15.25 -11.01 -59.80
CA MET A 95 -14.13 -10.31 -60.42
C MET A 95 -13.08 -9.86 -59.39
N PRO A 96 -12.32 -10.79 -58.77
CA PRO A 96 -11.39 -10.48 -57.68
C PRO A 96 -10.17 -9.64 -58.12
N ARG A 97 -9.99 -9.40 -59.42
CA ARG A 97 -8.93 -8.56 -59.99
C ARG A 97 -9.37 -7.12 -60.27
N ASP A 98 -10.67 -6.84 -60.21
CA ASP A 98 -11.19 -5.50 -60.47
C ASP A 98 -11.15 -4.68 -59.18
N THR A 99 -10.22 -3.73 -59.12
CA THR A 99 -10.00 -2.88 -57.94
C THR A 99 -11.09 -1.83 -57.77
N SER A 100 -11.81 -1.47 -58.83
CA SER A 100 -12.83 -0.41 -58.78
C SER A 100 -13.96 -0.74 -57.82
N LEU A 101 -14.46 -1.99 -57.86
CA LEU A 101 -15.50 -2.48 -56.97
C LEU A 101 -15.02 -2.60 -55.52
N TRP A 102 -13.79 -3.05 -55.28
CA TRP A 102 -13.21 -3.11 -53.94
C TRP A 102 -12.97 -1.70 -53.35
N LYS A 103 -12.54 -0.74 -54.17
CA LYS A 103 -12.37 0.69 -53.78
C LYS A 103 -13.72 1.32 -53.41
N LEU A 104 -14.78 1.04 -54.17
CA LEU A 104 -16.14 1.52 -53.89
C LEU A 104 -16.69 0.93 -52.57
N LEU A 105 -16.54 -0.38 -52.36
CA LEU A 105 -16.93 -1.03 -51.12
C LEU A 105 -16.13 -0.49 -49.92
N LEU A 106 -14.84 -0.22 -50.12
CA LEU A 106 -13.97 0.35 -49.09
C LEU A 106 -14.40 1.78 -48.72
N SER A 107 -14.64 2.66 -49.70
CA SER A 107 -15.08 4.04 -49.44
C SER A 107 -16.40 4.08 -48.66
N TRP A 108 -17.36 3.23 -49.02
CA TRP A 108 -18.62 3.13 -48.27
C TRP A 108 -18.45 2.57 -46.87
N SER A 109 -17.55 1.60 -46.68
CA SER A 109 -17.25 1.07 -45.34
C SER A 109 -16.57 2.09 -44.43
N LEU A 110 -15.74 2.98 -45.00
CA LEU A 110 -15.11 4.10 -44.29
C LEU A 110 -16.14 5.18 -43.93
N GLU A 111 -17.04 5.55 -44.84
CA GLU A 111 -18.13 6.52 -44.58
C GLU A 111 -19.09 6.05 -43.48
N GLN A 112 -19.32 4.74 -43.35
CA GLN A 112 -20.17 4.16 -42.31
C GLN A 112 -19.44 3.93 -40.98
N GLY A 113 -18.11 4.08 -40.93
CA GLY A 113 -17.30 3.82 -39.74
C GLY A 113 -17.27 2.36 -39.29
N ASN A 114 -17.65 1.41 -40.16
CA ASN A 114 -17.67 -0.01 -39.80
C ASN A 114 -16.29 -0.67 -39.98
N ALA A 115 -15.48 -0.68 -38.93
CA ALA A 115 -14.12 -1.22 -38.96
C ALA A 115 -14.02 -2.71 -39.31
N ALA A 116 -15.07 -3.51 -39.09
CA ALA A 116 -15.06 -4.94 -39.44
C ALA A 116 -15.07 -5.16 -40.95
N ASP A 117 -15.85 -4.34 -41.66
CA ASP A 117 -15.97 -4.39 -43.12
C ASP A 117 -14.70 -3.88 -43.79
N VAL A 118 -14.11 -2.79 -43.26
CA VAL A 118 -12.83 -2.25 -43.73
C VAL A 118 -11.73 -3.32 -43.65
N ASN A 119 -11.60 -4.02 -42.52
CA ASN A 119 -10.64 -5.12 -42.35
C ASN A 119 -10.84 -6.29 -43.33
N LYS A 120 -12.06 -6.51 -43.81
CA LYS A 120 -12.40 -7.58 -44.75
C LYS A 120 -12.12 -7.19 -46.20
N TYR A 121 -12.38 -5.94 -46.58
CA TYR A 121 -12.25 -5.46 -47.96
C TYR A 121 -10.86 -4.95 -48.29
N LEU A 122 -10.19 -4.29 -47.36
CA LEU A 122 -8.89 -3.66 -47.57
C LEU A 122 -7.79 -4.65 -48.01
N PRO A 123 -7.63 -5.85 -47.41
CA PRO A 123 -6.66 -6.83 -47.91
C PRO A 123 -7.00 -7.35 -49.32
N LYS A 124 -8.29 -7.41 -49.68
CA LYS A 124 -8.74 -7.84 -51.02
C LYS A 124 -8.45 -6.77 -52.07
N ALA A 125 -8.64 -5.50 -51.72
CA ALA A 125 -8.26 -4.36 -52.56
C ALA A 125 -6.75 -4.35 -52.84
N ILE A 126 -5.92 -4.55 -51.81
CA ILE A 126 -4.45 -4.62 -51.95
C ILE A 126 -4.02 -5.85 -52.77
N ALA A 127 -4.74 -6.97 -52.68
CA ALA A 127 -4.46 -8.16 -53.48
C ALA A 127 -4.79 -7.96 -54.97
N ALA A 128 -5.77 -7.12 -55.30
CA ALA A 128 -6.13 -6.76 -56.67
C ALA A 128 -5.08 -5.81 -57.28
N GLU A 129 -4.64 -4.79 -56.54
CA GLU A 129 -3.59 -3.85 -56.93
C GLU A 129 -2.44 -3.80 -55.91
N PRO A 130 -1.44 -4.70 -56.04
CA PRO A 130 -0.29 -4.72 -55.15
C PRO A 130 0.71 -3.57 -55.37
N GLU A 131 0.49 -2.62 -56.27
CA GLU A 131 1.41 -1.49 -56.48
C GLU A 131 0.81 -0.15 -56.03
N ASP A 132 -0.49 -0.12 -55.69
CA ASP A 132 -1.13 1.12 -55.24
C ASP A 132 -0.64 1.52 -53.85
N ILE A 133 0.00 2.69 -53.78
CA ILE A 133 0.52 3.29 -52.55
C ILE A 133 -0.64 3.81 -51.69
N SER A 134 -1.68 4.37 -52.31
CA SER A 134 -2.81 5.01 -51.61
C SER A 134 -3.57 4.00 -50.75
N LEU A 135 -3.83 2.81 -51.30
CA LEU A 135 -4.47 1.72 -50.58
C LEU A 135 -3.65 1.22 -49.38
N ARG A 136 -2.32 1.24 -49.50
CA ARG A 136 -1.44 0.83 -48.39
C ARG A 136 -1.34 1.88 -47.30
N LEU A 137 -1.31 3.17 -47.65
CA LEU A 137 -1.35 4.25 -46.68
C LEU A 137 -2.69 4.23 -45.92
N LEU A 138 -3.81 4.04 -46.62
CA LEU A 138 -5.13 3.82 -46.00
C LEU A 138 -5.15 2.60 -45.08
N SER A 139 -4.44 1.53 -45.45
CA SER A 139 -4.29 0.37 -44.59
C SER A 139 -3.50 0.67 -43.33
N ALA A 140 -2.44 1.45 -43.45
CA ALA A 140 -1.60 1.81 -42.32
C ALA A 140 -2.35 2.75 -41.35
N SER A 141 -3.10 3.74 -41.86
CA SER A 141 -3.93 4.63 -41.05
C SER A 141 -5.04 3.86 -40.32
N HIS A 142 -5.72 2.94 -41.01
CA HIS A 142 -6.76 2.12 -40.39
C HIS A 142 -6.21 1.23 -39.27
N TYR A 143 -5.02 0.63 -39.45
CA TYR A 143 -4.39 -0.15 -38.38
C TYR A 143 -3.96 0.71 -37.18
N ILE A 144 -3.62 1.99 -37.39
CA ILE A 144 -3.36 2.94 -36.28
C ILE A 144 -4.64 3.21 -35.49
N GLU A 145 -5.77 3.44 -36.15
CA GLU A 145 -7.08 3.64 -35.49
C GLU A 145 -7.48 2.43 -34.63
N LEU A 146 -7.18 1.22 -35.11
CA LEU A 146 -7.40 -0.03 -34.39
C LEU A 146 -6.37 -0.32 -33.28
N LYS A 147 -5.36 0.54 -33.12
CA LYS A 147 -4.20 0.34 -32.21
C LYS A 147 -3.38 -0.92 -32.52
N GLU A 148 -3.46 -1.45 -33.74
CA GLU A 148 -2.65 -2.57 -34.21
C GLU A 148 -1.35 -2.08 -34.85
N TYR A 149 -0.48 -1.47 -34.04
CA TYR A 149 0.72 -0.77 -34.50
C TYR A 149 1.69 -1.64 -35.32
N GLU A 150 1.77 -2.96 -35.06
CA GLU A 150 2.70 -3.84 -35.78
C GLU A 150 2.30 -4.04 -37.24
N LYS A 151 1.00 -4.13 -37.52
CA LYS A 151 0.51 -4.28 -38.90
C LYS A 151 0.62 -2.96 -39.65
N ALA A 152 0.39 -1.84 -38.96
CA ALA A 152 0.60 -0.50 -39.49
C ALA A 152 2.06 -0.29 -39.91
N ALA A 153 3.03 -0.63 -39.05
CA ALA A 153 4.45 -0.47 -39.34
C ALA A 153 4.89 -1.28 -40.59
N LYS A 154 4.43 -2.54 -40.71
CA LYS A 154 4.67 -3.38 -41.90
C LYS A 154 4.02 -2.84 -43.17
N ALA A 155 2.87 -2.16 -43.05
CA ALA A 155 2.22 -1.55 -44.19
C ALA A 155 3.05 -0.37 -44.72
N TYR A 156 3.56 0.49 -43.83
CA TYR A 156 4.47 1.59 -44.20
C TYR A 156 5.82 1.10 -44.72
N GLU A 157 6.39 0.03 -44.15
CA GLU A 157 7.62 -0.59 -44.65
C GLU A 157 7.47 -1.06 -46.11
N LYS A 158 6.33 -1.64 -46.46
CA LYS A 158 6.02 -2.02 -47.85
C LYS A 158 5.83 -0.81 -48.76
N VAL A 159 5.30 0.30 -48.25
CA VAL A 159 5.22 1.56 -49.01
C VAL A 159 6.63 2.06 -49.32
N PHE A 160 7.53 2.03 -48.33
CA PHE A 160 8.93 2.40 -48.50
C PHE A 160 9.67 1.51 -49.50
N GLN A 161 9.42 0.19 -49.49
CA GLN A 161 10.01 -0.72 -50.49
C GLN A 161 9.55 -0.44 -51.92
N ILE A 162 8.33 0.06 -52.11
CA ILE A 162 7.76 0.36 -53.44
C ILE A 162 8.20 1.75 -53.91
N ASN A 163 8.20 2.71 -53.00
CA ASN A 163 8.66 4.07 -53.27
C ASN A 163 9.62 4.53 -52.15
N PRO A 164 10.94 4.33 -52.34
CA PRO A 164 11.97 4.76 -51.39
C PRO A 164 12.00 6.28 -51.16
N ASP A 165 11.54 7.08 -52.13
CA ASP A 165 11.54 8.54 -52.04
C ASP A 165 10.44 9.09 -51.11
N ASN A 166 9.51 8.24 -50.64
CA ASN A 166 8.46 8.65 -49.71
C ASN A 166 8.99 8.73 -48.26
N ILE A 167 9.55 9.89 -47.93
CA ILE A 167 10.08 10.25 -46.61
C ILE A 167 9.04 10.06 -45.50
N GLU A 168 7.78 10.44 -45.73
CA GLU A 168 6.72 10.39 -44.71
C GLU A 168 6.38 8.96 -44.30
N ALA A 169 6.36 8.02 -45.27
CA ALA A 169 6.16 6.61 -44.98
C ALA A 169 7.31 6.03 -44.14
N CYS A 170 8.55 6.41 -44.44
CA CYS A 170 9.72 6.00 -43.67
C CYS A 170 9.66 6.52 -42.23
N ILE A 171 9.41 7.82 -42.04
CA ILE A 171 9.29 8.44 -40.72
C ILE A 171 8.17 7.77 -39.90
N SER A 172 7.02 7.52 -40.52
CA SER A 172 5.87 6.92 -39.86
C SER A 172 6.14 5.47 -39.44
N ALA A 173 6.81 4.68 -40.29
CA ALA A 173 7.23 3.32 -39.95
C ALA A 173 8.21 3.30 -38.76
N VAL A 174 9.23 4.15 -38.80
CA VAL A 174 10.27 4.25 -37.76
C VAL A 174 9.68 4.65 -36.41
N LYS A 175 8.77 5.64 -36.39
CA LYS A 175 8.05 6.06 -35.18
C LYS A 175 7.21 4.93 -34.58
N LEU A 176 6.50 4.18 -35.43
CA LEU A 176 5.68 3.05 -34.99
C LEU A 176 6.55 1.89 -34.46
N TYR A 177 7.62 1.52 -35.17
CA TYR A 177 8.54 0.48 -34.71
C TYR A 177 9.24 0.87 -33.40
N LYS A 178 9.53 2.15 -33.18
CA LYS A 178 10.02 2.68 -31.90
C LYS A 178 9.00 2.52 -30.78
N GLN A 179 7.73 2.87 -31.01
CA GLN A 179 6.66 2.69 -30.01
C GLN A 179 6.45 1.21 -29.60
N ILE A 180 6.70 0.28 -30.52
CA ILE A 180 6.61 -1.17 -30.25
C ILE A 180 7.85 -1.69 -29.50
N GLY A 181 8.96 -0.96 -29.50
CA GLY A 181 10.24 -1.39 -28.93
C GLY A 181 11.10 -2.24 -29.88
N LYS A 182 10.78 -2.28 -31.19
CA LYS A 182 11.58 -2.98 -32.22
C LYS A 182 12.59 -2.03 -32.87
N THR A 183 13.53 -1.54 -32.06
CA THR A 183 14.52 -0.51 -32.48
C THR A 183 15.46 -0.97 -33.58
N GLU A 184 15.83 -2.26 -33.61
CA GLU A 184 16.70 -2.81 -34.67
C GLU A 184 16.09 -2.70 -36.07
N HIS A 185 14.77 -2.89 -36.20
CA HIS A 185 14.10 -2.78 -37.50
C HIS A 185 14.04 -1.32 -37.97
N SER A 186 13.87 -0.39 -37.03
CA SER A 186 13.96 1.04 -37.31
C SER A 186 15.35 1.44 -37.82
N LEU A 187 16.42 0.90 -37.22
CA LEU A 187 17.80 1.19 -37.64
C LEU A 187 18.06 0.72 -39.07
N VAL A 188 17.73 -0.54 -39.39
CA VAL A 188 17.93 -1.09 -40.74
C VAL A 188 17.19 -0.25 -41.78
N MET A 189 15.95 0.17 -41.49
CA MET A 189 15.16 0.99 -42.40
C MET A 189 15.77 2.37 -42.65
N LEU A 190 16.29 3.02 -41.60
CA LEU A 190 16.97 4.32 -41.70
C LEU A 190 18.33 4.20 -42.42
N GLU A 191 19.10 3.15 -42.13
CA GLU A 191 20.35 2.87 -42.84
C GLU A 191 20.11 2.57 -44.33
N ASP A 192 19.05 1.83 -44.64
CA ASP A 192 18.66 1.58 -46.03
C ASP A 192 18.25 2.87 -46.74
N TYR A 193 17.51 3.77 -46.07
CA TYR A 193 17.22 5.11 -46.60
C TYR A 193 18.50 5.89 -46.93
N LEU A 194 19.50 5.88 -46.04
CA LEU A 194 20.78 6.57 -46.29
C LEU A 194 21.58 5.94 -47.45
N LYS A 195 21.45 4.64 -47.71
CA LYS A 195 22.07 4.00 -48.89
C LYS A 195 21.45 4.48 -50.19
N TYR A 196 20.15 4.73 -50.21
CA TYR A 196 19.45 5.27 -51.39
C TYR A 196 19.71 6.78 -51.57
N HIS A 197 19.86 7.53 -50.46
CA HIS A 197 20.08 8.98 -50.47
C HIS A 197 21.44 9.36 -49.82
N THR A 198 22.53 9.10 -50.55
CA THR A 198 23.91 9.32 -50.03
C THR A 198 24.37 10.78 -49.95
N SER A 199 23.68 11.71 -50.64
CA SER A 199 24.13 13.12 -50.73
C SER A 199 23.05 14.17 -50.45
N ASP A 200 21.78 13.77 -50.28
CA ASP A 200 20.63 14.66 -50.09
C ASP A 200 19.63 14.08 -49.07
N ALA A 201 20.17 13.53 -47.98
CA ALA A 201 19.37 12.96 -46.90
C ALA A 201 18.73 14.06 -46.04
N ASP A 202 17.44 13.90 -45.74
CA ASP A 202 16.73 14.83 -44.88
C ASP A 202 17.32 14.87 -43.46
N PRO A 203 17.58 16.07 -42.90
CA PRO A 203 18.09 16.22 -41.54
C PRO A 203 17.25 15.52 -40.47
N ILE A 204 15.94 15.41 -40.68
CA ILE A 204 14.98 14.77 -39.76
C ILE A 204 15.25 13.26 -39.63
N ILE A 205 15.62 12.60 -40.72
CA ILE A 205 15.89 11.16 -40.73
C ILE A 205 17.22 10.89 -40.03
N ILE A 206 18.23 11.72 -40.29
CA ILE A 206 19.52 11.65 -39.61
C ILE A 206 19.34 11.88 -38.11
N ASP A 207 18.49 12.83 -37.72
CA ASP A 207 18.15 13.10 -36.33
C ASP A 207 17.52 11.89 -35.63
N MET A 208 16.58 11.21 -36.29
CA MET A 208 15.97 9.98 -35.79
C MET A 208 16.98 8.83 -35.68
N LEU A 209 17.87 8.68 -36.66
CA LEU A 209 18.91 7.67 -36.62
C LEU A 209 19.89 7.92 -35.47
N ALA A 210 20.38 9.15 -35.34
CA ALA A 210 21.27 9.56 -34.26
C ALA A 210 20.63 9.30 -32.89
N ASN A 211 19.36 9.65 -32.72
CA ASN A 211 18.60 9.37 -31.50
C ASN A 211 18.56 7.89 -31.15
N ILE A 212 18.23 7.03 -32.11
CA ILE A 212 18.12 5.58 -31.86
C ILE A 212 19.51 4.99 -31.56
N CYS A 213 20.55 5.44 -32.26
CA CYS A 213 21.92 5.01 -31.97
C CYS A 213 22.38 5.44 -30.56
N ILE A 214 22.06 6.68 -30.15
CA ILE A 214 22.36 7.18 -28.80
C ILE A 214 21.60 6.38 -27.72
N GLU A 215 20.31 6.10 -27.93
CA GLU A 215 19.49 5.26 -27.04
C GLU A 215 20.04 3.83 -26.91
N ASN A 216 20.59 3.27 -27.99
CA ASN A 216 21.23 1.95 -28.00
C ASN A 216 22.68 1.96 -27.46
N GLY A 217 23.24 3.14 -27.13
CA GLY A 217 24.63 3.30 -26.65
C GLY A 217 25.71 3.21 -27.74
N GLU A 218 25.34 3.23 -29.02
CA GLU A 218 26.25 3.13 -30.17
C GLU A 218 26.74 4.52 -30.64
N TYR A 219 27.41 5.26 -29.76
CA TYR A 219 27.81 6.66 -30.00
C TYR A 219 28.77 6.85 -31.18
N ALA A 220 29.67 5.90 -31.43
CA ALA A 220 30.63 5.98 -32.53
C ALA A 220 29.94 5.88 -33.91
N LYS A 221 28.91 5.03 -34.04
CA LYS A 221 28.13 4.92 -35.27
C LYS A 221 27.29 6.17 -35.49
N ALA A 222 26.66 6.69 -34.44
CA ALA A 222 25.90 7.93 -34.50
C ALA A 222 26.75 9.08 -35.09
N LEU A 223 27.99 9.24 -34.61
CA LEU A 223 28.92 10.25 -35.16
C LEU A 223 29.27 9.99 -36.61
N GLN A 224 29.58 8.74 -36.99
CA GLN A 224 29.87 8.41 -38.39
C GLN A 224 28.72 8.78 -39.32
N HIS A 225 27.47 8.54 -38.91
CA HIS A 225 26.29 8.90 -39.70
C HIS A 225 26.06 10.41 -39.77
N ILE A 226 26.31 11.15 -38.68
CA ILE A 226 26.21 12.62 -38.67
C ILE A 226 27.31 13.25 -39.53
N GLU A 227 28.58 12.85 -39.32
CA GLU A 227 29.73 13.39 -40.05
C GLU A 227 29.69 13.01 -41.54
N GLY A 228 29.27 11.78 -41.86
CA GLY A 228 29.23 11.27 -43.23
C GLY A 228 28.22 11.99 -44.13
N CYS A 229 27.09 12.43 -43.59
CA CYS A 229 26.05 13.11 -44.36
C CYS A 229 26.31 14.62 -44.57
N PHE A 230 27.09 15.27 -43.68
CA PHE A 230 27.28 16.72 -43.69
C PHE A 230 28.70 17.17 -44.05
N MET A 231 29.43 16.38 -44.86
CA MET A 231 30.78 16.73 -45.33
C MET A 231 30.79 18.08 -46.08
N GLY A 232 31.15 19.17 -45.37
CA GLY A 232 31.27 20.52 -45.92
C GLY A 232 30.03 21.41 -45.84
N ARG A 233 28.95 21.00 -45.17
CA ARG A 233 27.75 21.84 -44.88
C ARG A 233 27.68 22.21 -43.40
N GLU A 234 27.08 23.36 -43.08
CA GLU A 234 26.77 23.71 -41.69
C GLU A 234 25.74 22.71 -41.12
N TRP A 235 26.01 22.23 -39.91
CA TRP A 235 25.15 21.26 -39.24
C TRP A 235 23.92 21.96 -38.64
N PRO A 236 22.71 21.41 -38.79
CA PRO A 236 21.56 21.83 -38.00
C PRO A 236 21.88 21.78 -36.51
N LEU A 237 21.45 22.78 -35.75
CA LEU A 237 21.76 22.92 -34.32
C LEU A 237 21.43 21.64 -33.53
N ASN A 238 20.28 21.01 -33.76
CA ASN A 238 19.91 19.76 -33.05
C ASN A 238 20.92 18.61 -33.30
N LEU A 239 21.49 18.52 -34.50
CA LEU A 239 22.53 17.54 -34.83
C LEU A 239 23.88 17.91 -34.23
N THR A 240 24.22 19.21 -34.14
CA THR A 240 25.43 19.65 -33.42
C THR A 240 25.37 19.29 -31.94
N ALA A 241 24.19 19.41 -31.30
CA ALA A 241 23.97 19.00 -29.90
C ALA A 241 24.25 17.51 -29.74
N LYS A 242 23.65 16.69 -30.61
CA LYS A 242 23.79 15.23 -30.56
C LYS A 242 25.20 14.76 -30.88
N ALA A 243 25.89 15.41 -31.83
CA ALA A 243 27.29 15.17 -32.09
C ALA A 243 28.15 15.53 -30.87
N GLY A 244 27.88 16.68 -30.23
CA GLY A 244 28.48 17.07 -28.95
C GLY A 244 28.29 16.01 -27.88
N ILE A 245 27.06 15.55 -27.66
CA ILE A 245 26.69 14.47 -26.73
C ILE A 245 27.48 13.20 -27.02
N CYS A 246 27.54 12.76 -28.28
CA CYS A 246 28.30 11.56 -28.67
C CYS A 246 29.80 11.71 -28.40
N HIS A 247 30.38 12.88 -28.65
CA HIS A 247 31.78 13.14 -28.32
C HIS A 247 32.04 13.14 -26.81
N ILE A 248 31.10 13.62 -25.99
CA ILE A 248 31.20 13.55 -24.53
C ILE A 248 31.19 12.09 -24.07
N TYR A 249 30.25 11.27 -24.56
CA TYR A 249 30.21 9.83 -24.22
C TYR A 249 31.46 9.05 -24.68
N LEU A 250 32.13 9.50 -25.73
CA LEU A 250 33.40 8.93 -26.21
C LEU A 250 34.64 9.53 -25.52
N GLY A 251 34.49 10.46 -24.58
CA GLY A 251 35.58 11.09 -23.83
C GLY A 251 36.34 12.20 -24.58
N ASN A 252 35.87 12.62 -25.77
CA ASN A 252 36.50 13.66 -26.59
C ASN A 252 36.00 15.06 -26.20
N LEU A 253 36.32 15.50 -24.99
CA LEU A 253 35.78 16.75 -24.40
C LEU A 253 36.16 18.02 -25.18
N SER A 254 37.38 18.09 -25.74
CA SER A 254 37.84 19.28 -26.49
C SER A 254 37.03 19.51 -27.77
N LYS A 255 36.69 18.45 -28.50
CA LYS A 255 35.85 18.53 -29.70
C LYS A 255 34.40 18.85 -29.35
N ALA A 256 33.88 18.25 -28.29
CA ALA A 256 32.56 18.58 -27.77
C ALA A 256 32.46 20.07 -27.41
N GLU A 257 33.48 20.63 -26.76
CA GLU A 257 33.52 22.05 -26.39
C GLU A 257 33.51 22.96 -27.63
N THR A 258 34.27 22.62 -28.68
CA THR A 258 34.27 23.41 -29.93
C THR A 258 32.92 23.39 -30.64
N LEU A 259 32.26 22.22 -30.67
CA LEU A 259 30.94 22.07 -31.29
C LEU A 259 29.86 22.75 -30.48
N LEU A 260 29.94 22.65 -29.15
CA LEU A 260 28.93 23.22 -28.27
C LEU A 260 29.09 24.75 -28.09
N LYS A 261 30.27 25.32 -28.34
CA LYS A 261 30.47 26.79 -28.44
C LYS A 261 29.72 27.40 -29.63
N ALA A 262 29.38 26.61 -30.64
CA ALA A 262 28.56 27.07 -31.77
C ALA A 262 27.08 27.31 -31.38
N PHE A 263 26.63 26.79 -30.22
CA PHE A 263 25.38 27.21 -29.57
C PHE A 263 25.59 28.54 -28.85
N GLY A 264 25.73 29.64 -29.62
CA GLY A 264 25.70 30.98 -29.03
C GLY A 264 24.31 31.34 -28.47
N LEU A 265 24.26 32.40 -27.65
CA LEU A 265 23.03 32.94 -27.03
C LEU A 265 21.90 33.24 -28.04
N GLU A 266 22.24 33.65 -29.26
CA GLU A 266 21.26 34.04 -30.30
C GLU A 266 20.44 32.84 -30.83
N ASN A 267 20.97 31.61 -30.71
CA ASN A 267 20.38 30.37 -31.23
C ASN A 267 19.65 29.54 -30.16
N ALA A 268 19.74 29.93 -28.88
CA ALA A 268 19.18 29.18 -27.77
C ALA A 268 17.63 29.24 -27.70
N ASN A 269 17.03 30.33 -28.17
CA ASN A 269 15.58 30.53 -28.16
C ASN A 269 14.85 29.57 -29.11
N ASP A 270 15.46 29.23 -30.25
CA ASP A 270 14.81 28.42 -31.28
C ASP A 270 14.88 26.91 -30.99
N ASN A 271 15.83 26.44 -30.17
CA ASN A 271 16.07 25.00 -29.91
C ASN A 271 16.32 24.68 -28.43
N VAL A 272 15.44 25.15 -27.54
CA VAL A 272 15.65 24.93 -26.10
C VAL A 272 15.71 23.45 -25.70
N ASP A 273 14.90 22.59 -26.33
CA ASP A 273 14.86 21.16 -25.99
C ASP A 273 16.22 20.50 -26.21
N SER A 274 16.94 20.87 -27.28
CA SER A 274 18.29 20.34 -27.56
C SER A 274 19.31 20.81 -26.54
N VAL A 275 19.23 22.06 -26.09
CA VAL A 275 20.12 22.59 -25.04
C VAL A 275 19.85 21.88 -23.71
N VAL A 276 18.57 21.65 -23.35
CA VAL A 276 18.20 20.90 -22.14
C VAL A 276 18.72 19.46 -22.21
N GLU A 277 18.60 18.78 -23.36
CA GLU A 277 19.15 17.44 -23.57
C GLU A 277 20.67 17.40 -23.41
N THR A 278 21.41 18.38 -23.96
CA THR A 278 22.87 18.47 -23.77
C THR A 278 23.25 18.71 -22.31
N ALA A 279 22.51 19.56 -21.60
CA ALA A 279 22.78 19.86 -20.20
C ALA A 279 22.42 18.69 -19.27
N ASP A 280 21.35 17.94 -19.55
CA ASP A 280 20.97 16.74 -18.81
C ASP A 280 21.98 15.60 -19.01
N THR A 281 22.47 15.42 -20.24
CA THR A 281 23.51 14.41 -20.53
C THR A 281 24.83 14.75 -19.85
N LEU A 282 25.27 16.01 -19.88
CA LEU A 282 26.45 16.46 -19.13
C LEU A 282 26.30 16.24 -17.62
N LYS A 283 25.11 16.49 -17.06
CA LYS A 283 24.79 16.23 -15.65
C LYS A 283 24.84 14.74 -15.30
N ILE A 284 24.35 13.85 -16.18
CA ILE A 284 24.42 12.39 -16.00
C ILE A 284 25.86 11.90 -16.03
N LEU A 285 26.71 12.52 -16.84
CA LEU A 285 28.14 12.22 -16.96
C LEU A 285 29.02 12.93 -15.91
N GLU A 286 28.40 13.49 -14.86
CA GLU A 286 29.06 14.17 -13.73
C GLU A 286 29.90 15.40 -14.12
N HIS A 287 29.72 15.94 -15.32
CA HIS A 287 30.34 17.19 -15.78
C HIS A 287 29.50 18.41 -15.40
N TYR A 288 29.38 18.66 -14.09
CA TYR A 288 28.45 19.65 -13.53
C TYR A 288 28.75 21.10 -13.92
N GLU A 289 30.01 21.50 -14.09
CA GLU A 289 30.37 22.87 -14.49
C GLU A 289 29.86 23.23 -15.88
N TYR A 290 30.01 22.30 -16.83
CA TYR A 290 29.51 22.47 -18.19
C TYR A 290 27.98 22.42 -18.23
N ALA A 291 27.36 21.47 -17.50
CA ALA A 291 25.91 21.41 -17.39
C ALA A 291 25.33 22.73 -16.85
N LEU A 292 25.98 23.31 -15.82
CA LEU A 292 25.58 24.58 -15.23
C LEU A 292 25.67 25.74 -16.23
N HIS A 293 26.72 25.82 -17.04
CA HIS A 293 26.85 26.84 -18.08
C HIS A 293 25.66 26.84 -19.05
N TYR A 294 25.23 25.67 -19.53
CA TYR A 294 24.07 25.56 -20.41
C TYR A 294 22.75 25.85 -19.70
N TYR A 295 22.58 25.42 -18.43
CA TYR A 295 21.36 25.75 -17.70
C TYR A 295 21.23 27.24 -17.38
N LEU A 296 22.34 27.93 -17.05
CA LEU A 296 22.34 29.38 -16.82
C LEU A 296 22.04 30.16 -18.11
N MET A 297 22.59 29.71 -19.24
CA MET A 297 22.24 30.25 -20.56
C MET A 297 20.73 30.14 -20.84
N LEU A 298 20.10 29.04 -20.42
CA LEU A 298 18.66 28.87 -20.54
C LEU A 298 17.86 29.76 -19.58
N GLU A 299 18.36 30.01 -18.37
CA GLU A 299 17.71 30.91 -17.40
C GLU A 299 17.68 32.35 -17.93
N GLU A 300 18.77 32.82 -18.55
CA GLU A 300 18.84 34.14 -19.19
C GLU A 300 17.83 34.31 -20.33
N SER A 301 17.54 33.22 -21.07
CA SER A 301 16.63 33.22 -22.22
C SER A 301 15.13 33.08 -21.87
N ARG A 302 14.78 32.17 -20.95
CA ARG A 302 13.40 31.85 -20.56
C ARG A 302 12.85 32.74 -19.46
N GLY A 303 13.73 33.45 -18.76
CA GLY A 303 13.41 34.18 -17.54
C GLY A 303 13.25 33.27 -16.33
N VAL A 304 13.17 33.90 -15.15
CA VAL A 304 13.29 33.30 -13.80
C VAL A 304 12.20 32.25 -13.44
N GLY A 305 11.20 32.05 -14.30
CA GLY A 305 9.97 31.30 -13.99
C GLY A 305 9.98 29.78 -14.17
N ASP A 306 11.01 29.18 -14.78
CA ASP A 306 11.06 27.73 -14.99
C ASP A 306 11.57 26.99 -13.74
N GLY A 307 10.64 26.49 -12.94
CA GLY A 307 10.95 25.79 -11.69
C GLY A 307 11.72 24.49 -11.85
N ILE A 308 11.56 23.80 -12.98
CA ILE A 308 12.28 22.55 -13.25
C ILE A 308 13.73 22.87 -13.61
N LEU A 309 13.96 23.95 -14.35
CA LEU A 309 15.30 24.44 -14.66
C LEU A 309 16.05 24.87 -13.38
N ASN A 310 15.40 25.69 -12.53
CA ASN A 310 15.97 26.12 -11.24
C ASN A 310 16.34 24.93 -10.35
N LEU A 311 15.53 23.87 -10.34
CA LEU A 311 15.81 22.63 -9.63
C LEU A 311 17.08 21.94 -10.17
N LYS A 312 17.22 21.83 -11.50
CA LYS A 312 18.41 21.23 -12.13
C LYS A 312 19.68 22.05 -11.85
N ILE A 313 19.59 23.38 -11.88
CA ILE A 313 20.67 24.29 -11.53
C ILE A 313 21.09 24.07 -10.07
N ALA A 314 20.13 24.05 -9.14
CA ALA A 314 20.38 23.83 -7.72
C ALA A 314 21.07 22.48 -7.46
N GLN A 315 20.65 21.41 -8.13
CA GLN A 315 21.30 20.09 -8.05
C GLN A 315 22.75 20.09 -8.56
N CYS A 316 23.04 20.84 -9.63
CA CYS A 316 24.40 20.98 -10.14
C CYS A 316 25.30 21.73 -9.12
N TYR A 317 24.81 22.83 -8.55
CA TYR A 317 25.53 23.54 -7.49
C TYR A 317 25.77 22.69 -6.24
N LEU A 318 24.80 21.86 -5.85
CA LEU A 318 25.00 20.89 -4.76
C LEU A 318 26.11 19.88 -5.06
N SER A 319 26.15 19.38 -6.29
CA SER A 319 27.17 18.41 -6.71
C SER A 319 28.57 19.04 -6.80
N LEU A 320 28.64 20.37 -7.01
CA LEU A 320 29.85 21.18 -6.96
C LEU A 320 30.20 21.69 -5.55
N GLU A 321 29.50 21.23 -4.51
CA GLU A 321 29.65 21.65 -3.10
C GLU A 321 29.38 23.14 -2.82
N LYS A 322 28.80 23.89 -3.78
CA LYS A 322 28.43 25.30 -3.64
C LYS A 322 27.02 25.44 -3.02
N LYS A 323 26.92 25.19 -1.72
CA LYS A 323 25.63 25.12 -1.00
C LYS A 323 24.85 26.43 -0.96
N GLU A 324 25.53 27.57 -0.77
CA GLU A 324 24.86 28.88 -0.65
C GLU A 324 24.11 29.27 -1.93
N GLU A 325 24.76 29.10 -3.08
CA GLU A 325 24.16 29.36 -4.40
C GLU A 325 23.00 28.39 -4.65
N ALA A 326 23.16 27.11 -4.31
CA ALA A 326 22.11 26.10 -4.44
C ALA A 326 20.85 26.46 -3.65
N ILE A 327 20.98 26.94 -2.40
CA ILE A 327 19.85 27.36 -1.55
C ILE A 327 19.03 28.46 -2.25
N GLY A 328 19.69 29.44 -2.85
CA GLY A 328 19.03 30.52 -3.59
C GLY A 328 18.16 30.00 -4.74
N PHE A 329 18.68 29.05 -5.54
CA PHE A 329 17.93 28.42 -6.63
C PHE A 329 16.82 27.48 -6.15
N PHE A 330 17.02 26.79 -5.01
CA PHE A 330 15.96 25.98 -4.40
C PHE A 330 14.78 26.84 -3.94
N TYR A 331 15.01 28.03 -3.37
CA TYR A 331 13.91 28.95 -3.03
C TYR A 331 13.10 29.37 -4.26
N ARG A 332 13.77 29.71 -5.37
CA ARG A 332 13.11 30.02 -6.64
C ARG A 332 12.31 28.81 -7.16
N ALA A 333 12.90 27.62 -7.10
CA ALA A 333 12.25 26.38 -7.51
C ALA A 333 10.98 26.08 -6.68
N VAL A 334 11.02 26.24 -5.35
CA VAL A 334 9.85 26.05 -4.48
C VAL A 334 8.74 27.06 -4.79
N HIS A 335 9.08 28.31 -5.11
CA HIS A 335 8.09 29.33 -5.48
C HIS A 335 7.33 28.97 -6.76
N SER A 336 8.04 28.40 -7.75
CA SER A 336 7.43 27.95 -9.00
C SER A 336 6.77 26.56 -8.92
N LEU A 337 7.32 25.65 -8.10
CA LEU A 337 6.88 24.26 -7.95
C LEU A 337 6.38 24.02 -6.52
N GLU A 338 5.31 24.70 -6.14
CA GLU A 338 4.81 24.67 -4.77
C GLU A 338 4.49 23.24 -4.28
N ASP A 339 4.01 22.35 -5.15
CA ASP A 339 3.63 20.97 -4.78
C ASP A 339 4.79 19.94 -4.80
N ASN A 340 6.00 20.33 -5.24
CA ASN A 340 7.10 19.36 -5.36
C ASN A 340 7.75 19.06 -3.99
N VAL A 341 7.53 17.85 -3.49
CA VAL A 341 7.98 17.38 -2.18
C VAL A 341 9.51 17.22 -2.12
N ASP A 342 10.13 16.66 -3.16
CA ASP A 342 11.57 16.34 -3.14
C ASP A 342 12.41 17.63 -3.06
N VAL A 343 11.97 18.71 -3.71
CA VAL A 343 12.61 20.04 -3.64
C VAL A 343 12.58 20.59 -2.22
N ARG A 344 11.42 20.53 -1.56
CA ARG A 344 11.24 21.02 -0.18
C ARG A 344 12.09 20.23 0.81
N ILE A 345 12.17 18.91 0.65
CA ILE A 345 12.99 18.05 1.50
C ILE A 345 14.47 18.36 1.30
N ASN A 346 14.94 18.48 0.07
CA ASN A 346 16.33 18.80 -0.24
C ASN A 346 16.71 20.17 0.31
N LEU A 347 15.86 21.18 0.13
CA LEU A 347 16.07 22.51 0.71
C LEU A 347 16.09 22.45 2.25
N ALA A 348 15.14 21.74 2.87
CA ALA A 348 15.14 21.58 4.32
C ALA A 348 16.39 20.87 4.85
N SER A 349 16.91 19.84 4.16
CA SER A 349 18.19 19.21 4.57
C SER A 349 19.36 20.18 4.50
N LEU A 350 19.45 21.01 3.45
CA LEU A 350 20.51 22.01 3.34
C LEU A 350 20.42 23.07 4.44
N LEU A 351 19.20 23.54 4.74
CA LEU A 351 18.98 24.49 5.82
C LEU A 351 19.35 23.91 7.19
N LEU A 352 19.13 22.62 7.42
CA LEU A 352 19.57 21.93 8.64
C LEU A 352 21.10 21.83 8.72
N GLU A 353 21.78 21.56 7.61
CA GLU A 353 23.26 21.57 7.54
C GLU A 353 23.84 22.96 7.85
N GLU A 354 23.19 24.02 7.35
CA GLU A 354 23.53 25.43 7.60
C GLU A 354 23.04 25.94 8.97
N LYS A 355 22.50 25.07 9.84
CA LYS A 355 21.94 25.40 11.17
C LYS A 355 20.77 26.40 11.15
N LYS A 356 20.13 26.63 9.99
CA LYS A 356 18.92 27.46 9.82
C LYS A 356 17.65 26.64 10.07
N GLU A 357 17.55 26.08 11.26
CA GLU A 357 16.51 25.11 11.60
C GLU A 357 15.09 25.71 11.63
N ASN A 358 14.94 26.96 12.04
CA ASN A 358 13.63 27.62 12.10
C ASN A 358 13.06 27.86 10.68
N GLU A 359 13.92 28.18 9.72
CA GLU A 359 13.53 28.30 8.31
C GLU A 359 13.12 26.93 7.76
N ALA A 360 13.85 25.87 8.09
CA ALA A 360 13.50 24.50 7.69
C ALA A 360 12.14 24.05 8.27
N ILE A 361 11.86 24.37 9.55
CA ILE A 361 10.56 24.12 10.17
C ILE A 361 9.48 24.91 9.42
N SER A 362 9.68 26.21 9.16
CA SER A 362 8.69 27.03 8.46
C SER A 362 8.34 26.50 7.07
N LEU A 363 9.33 25.99 6.34
CA LEU A 363 9.18 25.43 4.99
C LEU A 363 8.36 24.13 4.98
N LEU A 364 8.54 23.28 5.99
CA LEU A 364 7.89 21.98 6.10
C LEU A 364 6.60 22.03 6.92
N SER A 365 6.39 23.06 7.74
CA SER A 365 5.22 23.20 8.61
C SER A 365 3.92 23.32 7.82
N PRO A 366 2.78 22.86 8.37
CA PRO A 366 1.51 23.02 7.70
C PRO A 366 1.22 24.51 7.52
N PRO A 367 0.66 24.92 6.36
CA PRO A 367 0.19 26.29 6.18
C PRO A 367 -0.87 26.59 7.26
N VAL A 368 -0.73 27.72 7.94
CA VAL A 368 -1.78 28.21 8.84
C VAL A 368 -3.03 28.43 7.99
N ILE A 369 -4.09 27.66 8.26
CA ILE A 369 -5.38 27.84 7.61
C ILE A 369 -6.02 29.07 8.23
N ASP A 370 -5.81 30.24 7.62
CA ASP A 370 -6.58 31.43 7.95
C ASP A 370 -8.02 31.18 7.50
N PHE A 371 -8.94 31.07 8.46
CA PHE A 371 -10.38 30.90 8.24
C PHE A 371 -11.07 32.16 7.66
N GLY A 372 -10.34 33.01 6.91
CA GLY A 372 -10.80 34.31 6.45
C GLY A 372 -10.60 34.63 4.96
N ALA A 373 -9.93 33.79 4.17
CA ALA A 373 -9.69 34.07 2.75
C ALA A 373 -10.15 32.93 1.83
N ASP A 374 -11.21 33.22 1.07
CA ASP A 374 -11.72 32.61 -0.16
C ASP A 374 -11.58 31.11 -0.40
N SER A 375 -12.75 30.50 -0.62
CA SER A 375 -13.06 29.10 -0.93
C SER A 375 -12.53 28.58 -2.28
N CYS A 376 -11.33 28.98 -2.72
CA CYS A 376 -10.72 28.53 -3.98
C CYS A 376 -9.32 27.88 -3.88
N SER A 377 -8.83 27.52 -2.68
CA SER A 377 -7.49 26.93 -2.52
C SER A 377 -7.46 25.49 -1.97
N GLU A 378 -8.56 24.72 -1.96
CA GLU A 378 -8.55 23.32 -1.51
C GLU A 378 -7.64 22.40 -2.36
N LYS A 379 -7.28 22.81 -3.58
CA LYS A 379 -6.31 22.11 -4.44
C LYS A 379 -4.84 22.39 -4.07
N SER A 380 -4.56 23.37 -3.22
CA SER A 380 -3.27 24.08 -3.27
C SER A 380 -2.10 23.39 -2.56
N LYS A 381 -2.26 22.36 -1.72
CA LYS A 381 -1.13 21.86 -0.90
C LYS A 381 -1.18 20.34 -0.64
N PHE A 382 -1.14 19.54 -1.70
CA PHE A 382 -1.02 18.07 -1.60
C PHE A 382 0.28 17.63 -0.92
N TRP A 383 1.35 18.44 -1.04
CA TRP A 383 2.68 18.14 -0.51
C TRP A 383 2.71 17.92 1.02
N TRP A 384 1.88 18.60 1.80
CA TRP A 384 1.84 18.43 3.27
C TRP A 384 1.34 17.04 3.68
N TYR A 385 0.53 16.40 2.83
CA TYR A 385 0.02 15.05 3.09
C TYR A 385 1.03 13.95 2.75
N ASP A 386 2.16 14.28 2.14
CA ASP A 386 3.21 13.31 1.87
C ASP A 386 3.87 12.84 3.18
N GLU A 387 4.04 11.53 3.30
CA GLU A 387 4.66 10.85 4.43
C GLU A 387 6.09 11.36 4.64
N LYS A 388 6.85 11.58 3.55
CA LYS A 388 8.27 11.97 3.63
C LYS A 388 8.46 13.33 4.32
N VAL A 389 7.61 14.31 4.01
CA VAL A 389 7.66 15.67 4.59
C VAL A 389 7.42 15.61 6.09
N ARG A 390 6.34 14.95 6.49
CA ARG A 390 5.95 14.81 7.89
C ARG A 390 6.97 14.03 8.70
N LEU A 391 7.62 13.03 8.11
CA LEU A 391 8.70 12.29 8.77
C LEU A 391 9.94 13.14 9.00
N LYS A 392 10.37 13.91 8.00
CA LYS A 392 11.49 14.83 8.15
C LYS A 392 11.18 15.88 9.23
N LEU A 393 9.96 16.41 9.24
CA LEU A 393 9.51 17.36 10.27
C LEU A 393 9.43 16.72 11.66
N ALA A 394 8.92 15.49 11.77
CA ALA A 394 8.87 14.76 13.04
C ALA A 394 10.28 14.51 13.61
N LYS A 395 11.26 14.15 12.76
CA LYS A 395 12.68 14.05 13.17
C LYS A 395 13.21 15.39 13.71
N ILE A 396 12.88 16.52 13.06
CA ILE A 396 13.27 17.85 13.54
C ILE A 396 12.65 18.15 14.91
N TYR A 397 11.33 17.96 15.08
CA TYR A 397 10.66 18.23 16.36
C TYR A 397 11.16 17.33 17.50
N GLN A 398 11.49 16.07 17.22
CA GLN A 398 12.11 15.17 18.19
C GLN A 398 13.46 15.74 18.68
N THR A 399 14.33 16.19 17.76
CA THR A 399 15.63 16.77 18.14
C THR A 399 15.50 18.05 18.96
N LYS A 400 14.44 18.84 18.73
CA LYS A 400 14.14 20.07 19.47
C LYS A 400 13.36 19.85 20.78
N THR A 401 12.99 18.62 21.10
CA THR A 401 12.12 18.30 22.26
C THR A 401 10.75 19.00 22.24
N MET A 402 10.25 19.34 21.04
CA MET A 402 8.92 19.93 20.84
C MET A 402 7.85 18.83 20.83
N LEU A 403 7.45 18.38 22.03
CA LEU A 403 6.66 17.16 22.20
C LEU A 403 5.24 17.26 21.62
N GLN A 404 4.60 18.42 21.70
CA GLN A 404 3.21 18.59 21.25
C GLN A 404 3.13 18.59 19.73
N GLU A 405 3.99 19.38 19.07
CA GLU A 405 4.08 19.50 17.62
C GLU A 405 4.57 18.19 16.98
N PHE A 406 5.47 17.48 17.65
CA PHE A 406 5.89 16.14 17.24
C PHE A 406 4.70 15.17 17.20
N VAL A 407 3.91 15.13 18.28
CA VAL A 407 2.73 14.26 18.37
C VAL A 407 1.70 14.65 17.32
N ASP A 408 1.41 15.93 17.13
CA ASP A 408 0.38 16.40 16.20
C ASP A 408 0.72 16.09 14.73
N VAL A 409 2.01 16.08 14.36
CA VAL A 409 2.46 15.72 13.01
C VAL A 409 2.55 14.21 12.81
N PHE A 410 3.09 13.47 13.79
CA PHE A 410 3.45 12.08 13.61
C PHE A 410 2.33 11.10 14.00
N PHE A 411 1.51 11.41 15.02
CA PHE A 411 0.41 10.53 15.45
C PHE A 411 -0.64 10.27 14.35
N PRO A 412 -1.09 11.26 13.55
CA PRO A 412 -2.06 11.01 12.48
C PRO A 412 -1.56 10.03 11.43
N LEU A 413 -0.25 10.04 11.10
CA LEU A 413 0.36 9.08 10.18
C LEU A 413 0.27 7.65 10.75
N VAL A 414 0.66 7.48 12.01
CA VAL A 414 0.61 6.18 12.68
C VAL A 414 -0.84 5.69 12.83
N SER A 415 -1.78 6.60 13.13
CA SER A 415 -3.20 6.29 13.25
C SER A 415 -3.84 5.86 11.92
N GLN A 416 -3.48 6.49 10.80
CA GLN A 416 -3.89 6.05 9.46
C GLN A 416 -3.38 4.65 9.14
N LEU A 417 -2.14 4.32 9.53
CA LEU A 417 -1.60 2.96 9.38
C LEU A 417 -2.38 1.95 10.23
N ILE A 418 -2.61 2.24 11.52
CA ILE A 418 -3.38 1.37 12.44
C ILE A 418 -4.77 1.06 11.85
N THR A 419 -5.48 2.09 11.40
CA THR A 419 -6.84 1.94 10.86
C THR A 419 -6.87 1.14 9.56
N SER A 420 -5.93 1.39 8.64
CA SER A 420 -5.83 0.63 7.38
C SER A 420 -5.64 -0.87 7.62
N GLU A 421 -4.81 -1.26 8.58
CA GLU A 421 -4.51 -2.67 8.86
C GLU A 421 -5.64 -3.40 9.57
N THR A 422 -6.39 -2.74 10.46
CA THR A 422 -7.59 -3.37 11.05
C THR A 422 -8.59 -3.80 9.98
N THR A 423 -8.65 -3.06 8.87
CA THR A 423 -9.49 -3.44 7.72
C THR A 423 -8.92 -4.61 6.94
N GLU A 424 -7.60 -4.71 6.76
CA GLU A 424 -6.96 -5.83 6.05
C GLU A 424 -6.93 -7.13 6.88
N GLN A 425 -6.62 -7.06 8.17
CA GLN A 425 -6.61 -8.24 9.06
C GLN A 425 -8.01 -8.83 9.30
N GLN A 426 -9.05 -8.00 9.33
CA GLN A 426 -10.44 -8.48 9.36
C GLN A 426 -10.85 -9.19 8.07
N VAL A 427 -10.24 -8.83 6.94
CA VAL A 427 -10.48 -9.46 5.64
C VAL A 427 -9.72 -10.80 5.53
N SER A 428 -8.49 -10.90 6.07
CA SER A 428 -7.67 -12.12 5.96
C SER A 428 -8.09 -13.25 6.91
N LYS A 429 -8.59 -12.95 8.12
CA LYS A 429 -8.97 -13.98 9.11
C LYS A 429 -10.30 -14.69 8.83
N LYS A 430 -11.07 -14.26 7.83
CA LYS A 430 -12.26 -14.97 7.37
C LYS A 430 -11.94 -15.70 6.06
N LYS A 431 -11.67 -17.02 6.12
CA LYS A 431 -11.82 -17.87 4.92
C LYS A 431 -13.27 -17.72 4.43
N LYS A 432 -13.48 -16.85 3.44
CA LYS A 432 -14.79 -16.61 2.84
C LYS A 432 -15.15 -17.83 2.02
N LEU A 433 -16.26 -18.48 2.37
CA LEU A 433 -16.85 -19.53 1.56
C LEU A 433 -17.25 -18.95 0.20
N SER A 434 -16.95 -19.72 -0.86
CA SER A 434 -17.33 -19.39 -2.23
C SER A 434 -18.87 -19.32 -2.37
N THR A 435 -19.36 -18.60 -3.38
CA THR A 435 -20.80 -18.53 -3.69
C THR A 435 -21.36 -19.92 -3.98
N SER A 436 -20.62 -20.76 -4.69
CA SER A 436 -20.96 -22.16 -4.98
C SER A 436 -21.09 -23.00 -3.70
N GLU A 437 -20.13 -22.94 -2.78
CA GLU A 437 -20.22 -23.65 -1.49
C GLU A 437 -21.38 -23.17 -0.60
N LEU A 438 -21.73 -21.88 -0.67
CA LEU A 438 -22.87 -21.33 0.07
C LEU A 438 -24.21 -21.78 -0.52
N ILE A 439 -24.30 -21.88 -1.84
CA ILE A 439 -25.49 -22.39 -2.55
C ILE A 439 -25.68 -23.88 -2.23
N GLU A 440 -24.62 -24.68 -2.30
CA GLU A 440 -24.69 -26.10 -1.93
C GLU A 440 -25.13 -26.31 -0.48
N ARG A 441 -24.62 -25.51 0.45
CA ARG A 441 -25.05 -25.56 1.85
C ARG A 441 -26.50 -25.10 2.05
N ALA A 442 -26.99 -24.15 1.26
CA ALA A 442 -28.36 -23.66 1.34
C ALA A 442 -29.39 -24.67 0.80
N ARG A 443 -29.02 -25.50 -0.19
CA ARG A 443 -29.89 -26.56 -0.77
C ARG A 443 -30.38 -27.59 0.25
N VAL A 444 -29.67 -27.74 1.38
CA VAL A 444 -30.09 -28.62 2.49
C VAL A 444 -31.46 -28.21 3.07
N LEU A 445 -31.87 -26.95 2.93
CA LEU A 445 -33.20 -26.49 3.35
C LEU A 445 -34.31 -26.73 2.31
N GLU A 446 -33.96 -26.93 1.05
CA GLU A 446 -34.91 -27.08 -0.06
C GLU A 446 -35.34 -28.54 -0.26
N ASN A 447 -34.49 -29.50 0.14
CA ASN A 447 -34.74 -30.95 0.02
C ASN A 447 -35.78 -31.52 1.02
N ASN A 448 -36.62 -30.69 1.62
CA ASN A 448 -37.61 -31.11 2.62
C ASN A 448 -39.03 -31.29 2.02
N GLN A 449 -39.18 -31.41 0.70
CA GLN A 449 -40.49 -31.64 0.07
C GLN A 449 -40.50 -32.82 -0.93
N VAL A 450 -41.51 -33.67 -0.68
CA VAL A 450 -42.10 -34.78 -1.43
C VAL A 450 -41.29 -36.09 -1.51
N ASP A 451 -41.71 -37.02 -0.66
CA ASP A 451 -41.43 -38.45 -0.74
C ASP A 451 -41.85 -39.00 -2.11
N ASN A 452 -40.87 -39.31 -2.97
CA ASN A 452 -41.06 -40.16 -4.13
C ASN A 452 -40.47 -41.54 -3.82
N LEU A 453 -41.30 -42.58 -3.99
CA LEU A 453 -41.07 -44.00 -3.65
C LEU A 453 -39.84 -44.70 -4.29
N PHE A 454 -38.95 -43.98 -4.98
CA PHE A 454 -37.86 -44.58 -5.78
C PHE A 454 -36.45 -44.04 -5.51
N GLN A 455 -36.20 -43.29 -4.42
CA GLN A 455 -34.81 -43.00 -4.01
C GLN A 455 -34.49 -43.58 -2.63
N LYS A 456 -33.38 -44.31 -2.54
CA LYS A 456 -32.84 -44.88 -1.29
C LYS A 456 -32.78 -43.79 -0.21
N PHE A 457 -33.36 -44.09 0.95
CA PHE A 457 -33.41 -43.22 2.14
C PHE A 457 -32.08 -42.47 2.37
N LYS A 458 -32.10 -41.14 2.23
CA LYS A 458 -31.05 -40.27 2.77
C LYS A 458 -31.43 -39.89 4.21
N PRO A 459 -30.50 -39.92 5.17
CA PRO A 459 -30.80 -39.54 6.54
C PRO A 459 -31.24 -38.06 6.60
N ALA A 460 -32.27 -37.80 7.41
CA ALA A 460 -32.74 -36.43 7.63
C ALA A 460 -31.61 -35.56 8.21
N ALA A 461 -31.40 -34.37 7.62
CA ALA A 461 -30.36 -33.45 8.06
C ALA A 461 -30.48 -33.14 9.56
N THR A 462 -29.34 -33.04 10.25
CA THR A 462 -29.29 -32.73 11.68
C THR A 462 -29.69 -31.27 11.95
N ALA A 463 -30.11 -30.94 13.17
CA ALA A 463 -30.45 -29.56 13.54
C ALA A 463 -29.28 -28.58 13.30
N ALA A 464 -28.04 -29.03 13.54
CA ALA A 464 -26.83 -28.25 13.30
C ALA A 464 -26.59 -27.97 11.80
N GLU A 465 -26.94 -28.90 10.90
CA GLU A 465 -26.83 -28.71 9.46
C GLU A 465 -27.90 -27.75 8.93
N ARG A 466 -29.14 -27.84 9.45
CA ARG A 466 -30.20 -26.88 9.13
C ARG A 466 -29.85 -25.46 9.55
N GLU A 467 -29.24 -25.28 10.73
CA GLU A 467 -28.75 -23.97 11.16
C GLU A 467 -27.62 -23.43 10.27
N LYS A 468 -26.68 -24.28 9.85
CA LYS A 468 -25.60 -23.90 8.94
C LYS A 468 -26.15 -23.51 7.56
N ALA A 469 -27.12 -24.26 7.06
CA ALA A 469 -27.82 -23.98 5.82
C ALA A 469 -28.63 -22.67 5.87
N ALA A 470 -29.32 -22.41 6.98
CA ALA A 470 -30.05 -21.15 7.20
C ALA A 470 -29.10 -19.95 7.27
N ARG A 471 -27.94 -20.09 7.91
CA ARG A 471 -26.88 -19.07 7.91
C ARG A 471 -26.33 -18.82 6.50
N ALA A 472 -26.12 -19.86 5.69
CA ALA A 472 -25.67 -19.73 4.32
C ALA A 472 -26.71 -18.99 3.43
N LYS A 473 -28.00 -19.35 3.54
CA LYS A 473 -29.10 -18.71 2.80
C LYS A 473 -29.24 -17.22 3.12
N ARG A 474 -29.19 -16.84 4.40
CA ARG A 474 -29.20 -15.41 4.82
C ARG A 474 -27.97 -14.65 4.29
N LEU A 475 -26.82 -15.31 4.22
CA LEU A 475 -25.60 -14.68 3.70
C LEU A 475 -25.69 -14.44 2.19
N LEU A 476 -26.29 -15.36 1.43
CA LEU A 476 -26.55 -15.19 -0.01
C LEU A 476 -27.53 -14.04 -0.26
N GLN A 477 -28.63 -13.97 0.48
CA GLN A 477 -29.59 -12.84 0.41
C GLN A 477 -28.93 -11.50 0.73
N ARG A 478 -28.02 -11.47 1.72
CA ARG A 478 -27.29 -10.25 2.04
C ARG A 478 -26.34 -9.83 0.91
N ARG A 479 -25.76 -10.79 0.17
CA ARG A 479 -24.89 -10.50 -0.99
C ARG A 479 -25.69 -9.97 -2.17
N THR A 480 -26.89 -10.50 -2.45
CA THR A 480 -27.77 -10.01 -3.52
C THR A 480 -28.21 -8.57 -3.23
N ASN A 481 -28.66 -8.28 -2.01
CA ASN A 481 -29.10 -6.94 -1.62
C ASN A 481 -27.96 -5.91 -1.72
N LEU A 482 -26.73 -6.29 -1.33
CA LEU A 482 -25.56 -5.41 -1.48
C LEU A 482 -25.20 -5.15 -2.95
N LYS A 483 -25.34 -6.15 -3.84
CA LYS A 483 -25.16 -5.96 -5.29
C LYS A 483 -26.20 -4.97 -5.84
N GLU A 484 -27.45 -5.08 -5.41
CA GLU A 484 -28.54 -4.15 -5.79
C GLU A 484 -28.29 -2.73 -5.27
N GLU A 485 -27.87 -2.56 -4.01
CA GLU A 485 -27.51 -1.26 -3.46
C GLU A 485 -26.34 -0.61 -4.22
N MET A 486 -25.33 -1.38 -4.61
CA MET A 486 -24.21 -0.88 -5.41
C MET A 486 -24.64 -0.49 -6.83
N LYS A 487 -25.54 -1.27 -7.45
CA LYS A 487 -26.13 -0.94 -8.75
C LYS A 487 -26.90 0.38 -8.67
N LEU A 488 -27.73 0.55 -7.64
CA LEU A 488 -28.46 1.80 -7.40
C LEU A 488 -27.53 2.99 -7.16
N LYS A 489 -26.44 2.82 -6.41
CA LYS A 489 -25.44 3.87 -6.17
C LYS A 489 -24.66 4.24 -7.43
N ALA A 490 -24.26 3.26 -8.25
CA ALA A 490 -23.56 3.50 -9.52
C ALA A 490 -24.44 4.28 -10.51
N LEU A 491 -25.71 3.89 -10.61
CA LEU A 491 -26.73 4.59 -11.40
C LEU A 491 -26.96 6.02 -10.86
N ALA A 492 -27.03 6.19 -9.54
CA ALA A 492 -27.17 7.52 -8.93
C ALA A 492 -25.93 8.42 -9.16
N SER A 493 -24.75 7.84 -9.36
CA SER A 493 -23.53 8.56 -9.74
C SER A 493 -23.34 8.77 -11.24
N GLY A 494 -24.30 8.36 -12.08
CA GLY A 494 -24.25 8.54 -13.54
C GLY A 494 -23.30 7.60 -14.28
N MET A 495 -22.89 6.48 -13.67
CA MET A 495 -22.03 5.47 -14.32
C MET A 495 -22.87 4.27 -14.77
N ASP A 496 -22.68 3.82 -16.02
CA ASP A 496 -23.31 2.60 -16.54
C ASP A 496 -22.71 1.34 -15.88
N TRP A 497 -23.59 0.51 -15.32
CA TRP A 497 -23.19 -0.74 -14.66
C TRP A 497 -22.98 -1.85 -15.70
N GLN A 498 -21.73 -2.06 -16.12
CA GLN A 498 -21.34 -3.16 -17.01
C GLN A 498 -20.70 -4.31 -16.21
N SER A 499 -21.46 -5.37 -15.93
CA SER A 499 -20.95 -6.71 -15.56
C SER A 499 -22.11 -7.65 -15.22
N GLU A 500 -22.64 -8.34 -16.22
CA GLU A 500 -23.23 -9.67 -16.03
C GLU A 500 -22.24 -10.66 -16.67
N GLU A 501 -21.95 -11.78 -16.01
CA GLU A 501 -21.04 -12.86 -16.46
C GLU A 501 -19.56 -12.76 -16.04
N SER A 502 -19.30 -12.87 -14.72
CA SER A 502 -18.10 -13.55 -14.19
C SER A 502 -18.30 -13.76 -12.68
N ASP A 503 -18.56 -15.01 -12.27
CA ASP A 503 -18.86 -15.34 -10.87
C ASP A 503 -17.61 -15.64 -10.02
N ASP A 504 -16.39 -15.43 -10.54
CA ASP A 504 -15.15 -15.76 -9.81
C ASP A 504 -14.03 -14.69 -9.83
N GLU A 505 -14.27 -13.47 -10.31
CA GLU A 505 -13.24 -12.41 -10.19
C GLU A 505 -13.43 -11.51 -8.97
N CYS A 506 -12.49 -11.70 -8.05
CA CYS A 506 -11.99 -10.76 -7.05
C CYS A 506 -12.28 -9.29 -7.42
N TRP A 507 -13.15 -8.60 -6.67
CA TRP A 507 -13.25 -7.15 -6.78
C TRP A 507 -11.93 -6.54 -6.30
N PRO A 508 -11.12 -5.92 -7.18
CA PRO A 508 -10.15 -4.98 -6.70
C PRO A 508 -10.97 -3.73 -6.39
N LYS A 509 -11.22 -3.45 -5.10
CA LYS A 509 -11.15 -2.03 -4.72
C LYS A 509 -9.85 -1.56 -5.33
N LYS A 510 -9.88 -0.55 -6.22
CA LYS A 510 -8.65 0.09 -6.72
C LYS A 510 -7.71 0.13 -5.53
N LYS A 511 -6.70 -0.73 -5.53
CA LYS A 511 -5.56 -0.54 -4.67
C LYS A 511 -5.02 0.77 -5.24
N LYS A 512 -5.45 1.90 -4.68
CA LYS A 512 -4.43 2.90 -4.35
C LYS A 512 -3.39 2.02 -3.68
N LYS A 513 -2.26 1.80 -4.36
CA LYS A 513 -1.05 1.44 -3.64
C LYS A 513 -0.88 2.59 -2.67
N LEU A 514 -1.57 2.55 -1.53
CA LEU A 514 -1.02 3.17 -0.35
C LEU A 514 0.26 2.38 -0.14
N PRO A 515 1.42 3.04 -0.02
CA PRO A 515 2.62 2.36 0.41
C PRO A 515 2.30 1.77 1.79
N THR A 516 1.98 0.48 1.78
CA THR A 516 2.06 -0.32 3.00
C THR A 516 3.54 -0.40 3.40
N PRO A 517 3.80 -0.82 4.63
CA PRO A 517 4.50 -0.09 5.67
C PRO A 517 6.00 0.09 5.38
N GLN A 518 6.40 1.11 4.60
CA GLN A 518 7.83 1.45 4.48
C GLN A 518 8.37 2.09 5.76
N LEU A 519 7.52 2.82 6.49
CA LEU A 519 7.91 3.51 7.72
C LEU A 519 8.57 2.58 8.75
N LEU A 520 8.03 1.39 8.99
CA LEU A 520 8.56 0.44 9.97
C LEU A 520 9.66 -0.50 9.44
N ARG A 521 10.09 -0.37 8.18
CA ARG A 521 11.24 -1.17 7.71
C ARG A 521 12.57 -0.58 8.15
N ASP A 522 12.62 0.74 8.29
CA ASP A 522 13.83 1.44 8.67
C ASP A 522 13.99 1.41 10.19
N GLU A 523 15.12 0.90 10.68
CA GLU A 523 15.41 0.82 12.11
C GLU A 523 15.38 2.18 12.81
N GLU A 524 15.72 3.24 12.08
CA GLU A 524 15.65 4.63 12.55
C GLU A 524 14.23 5.06 12.94
N ASN A 525 13.23 4.59 12.18
CA ASN A 525 11.85 4.97 12.39
C ASN A 525 11.24 4.19 13.57
N HIS A 526 11.78 3.03 13.95
CA HIS A 526 11.37 2.33 15.16
C HIS A 526 11.57 3.18 16.42
N GLN A 527 12.68 3.94 16.49
CA GLN A 527 12.95 4.80 17.62
C GLN A 527 11.95 5.96 17.69
N LEU A 528 11.62 6.57 16.54
CA LEU A 528 10.60 7.62 16.45
C LEU A 528 9.24 7.16 16.98
N VAL A 529 8.83 5.93 16.70
CA VAL A 529 7.53 5.40 17.19
C VAL A 529 7.57 5.12 18.69
N ILE A 530 8.69 4.65 19.25
CA ILE A 530 8.87 4.53 20.70
C ILE A 530 8.80 5.92 21.35
N ASP A 531 9.46 6.90 20.77
CA ASP A 531 9.46 8.28 21.28
C ASP A 531 8.08 8.94 21.14
N LEU A 532 7.28 8.56 20.14
CA LEU A 532 5.87 8.93 20.06
C LEU A 532 5.07 8.38 21.24
N ALA A 533 5.26 7.11 21.58
CA ALA A 533 4.59 6.52 22.73
C ALA A 533 4.99 7.23 24.04
N LYS A 534 6.28 7.57 24.20
CA LYS A 534 6.78 8.36 25.34
C LYS A 534 6.19 9.78 25.38
N ALA A 535 6.17 10.47 24.24
CA ALA A 535 5.61 11.82 24.13
C ALA A 535 4.11 11.84 24.47
N LEU A 536 3.33 10.89 23.93
CA LEU A 536 1.92 10.71 24.28
C LEU A 536 1.73 10.40 25.77
N ALA A 537 2.61 9.60 26.38
CA ALA A 537 2.60 9.35 27.82
C ALA A 537 2.82 10.64 28.64
N SER A 538 3.82 11.45 28.26
CA SER A 538 4.12 12.71 28.96
C SER A 538 3.00 13.74 28.83
N LEU A 539 2.26 13.73 27.73
CA LEU A 539 1.11 14.62 27.50
C LEU A 539 -0.19 14.11 28.16
N GLY A 540 -0.17 12.96 28.83
CA GLY A 540 -1.35 12.36 29.47
C GLY A 540 -2.32 11.68 28.50
N ARG A 541 -1.99 11.56 27.21
CA ARG A 541 -2.79 10.89 26.16
C ARG A 541 -2.57 9.37 26.19
N HIS A 542 -2.84 8.76 27.34
CA HIS A 542 -2.48 7.36 27.61
C HIS A 542 -3.23 6.32 26.75
N GLU A 543 -4.46 6.60 26.30
CA GLU A 543 -5.22 5.65 25.47
C GLU A 543 -4.58 5.48 24.09
N GLU A 544 -4.24 6.60 23.45
CA GLU A 544 -3.61 6.61 22.13
C GLU A 544 -2.22 5.99 22.17
N ALA A 545 -1.48 6.24 23.24
CA ALA A 545 -0.18 5.63 23.47
C ALA A 545 -0.28 4.09 23.58
N LEU A 546 -1.32 3.56 24.22
CA LEU A 546 -1.58 2.11 24.26
C LEU A 546 -1.90 1.54 22.88
N ASP A 547 -2.68 2.24 22.06
CA ASP A 547 -3.03 1.80 20.71
C ASP A 547 -1.76 1.70 19.83
N VAL A 548 -0.88 2.69 19.93
CA VAL A 548 0.44 2.68 19.27
C VAL A 548 1.28 1.49 19.77
N CYS A 549 1.42 1.30 21.09
CA CYS A 549 2.18 0.17 21.66
C CYS A 549 1.64 -1.19 21.21
N LYS A 550 0.30 -1.36 21.22
CA LYS A 550 -0.36 -2.60 20.83
C LYS A 550 -0.18 -2.89 19.34
N TRP A 551 -0.23 -1.86 18.50
CA TRP A 551 0.01 -1.99 17.07
C TRP A 551 1.43 -2.47 16.79
N ILE A 552 2.45 -1.82 17.39
CA ILE A 552 3.85 -2.21 17.23
C ILE A 552 4.04 -3.67 17.64
N MET A 553 3.55 -4.09 18.80
CA MET A 553 3.70 -5.47 19.30
C MET A 553 3.02 -6.55 18.45
N ASN A 554 2.02 -6.19 17.63
CA ASN A 554 1.35 -7.10 16.72
C ASN A 554 2.05 -7.17 15.35
N PHE A 555 2.60 -6.06 14.89
CA PHE A 555 3.27 -5.95 13.60
C PHE A 555 4.70 -6.55 13.63
N SER A 556 5.40 -6.36 14.75
CA SER A 556 6.86 -6.44 14.80
C SER A 556 7.48 -7.67 15.47
N SER A 557 6.70 -8.73 15.76
CA SER A 557 7.22 -9.91 16.47
C SER A 557 8.43 -10.58 15.78
N ASN A 558 8.68 -10.24 14.50
CA ASN A 558 9.78 -10.77 13.71
C ASN A 558 10.81 -9.72 13.25
N VAL A 559 10.61 -8.40 13.49
CA VAL A 559 11.42 -7.31 12.89
C VAL A 559 12.10 -6.41 13.93
N ILE A 560 11.53 -6.23 15.11
CA ILE A 560 12.10 -5.35 16.15
C ILE A 560 12.97 -6.16 17.12
N SER A 561 14.12 -5.59 17.50
CA SER A 561 15.03 -6.14 18.53
C SER A 561 14.29 -6.45 19.84
N SER A 562 14.69 -7.52 20.53
CA SER A 562 14.11 -7.92 21.83
C SER A 562 14.02 -6.75 22.82
N ASP A 563 15.06 -5.93 22.89
CA ASP A 563 15.21 -4.90 23.93
C ASP A 563 14.19 -3.76 23.76
N LYS A 564 13.94 -3.33 22.51
CA LYS A 564 12.91 -2.34 22.17
C LYS A 564 11.48 -2.85 22.43
N ILE A 565 11.25 -4.15 22.21
CA ILE A 565 9.97 -4.79 22.57
C ILE A 565 9.80 -4.75 24.09
N GLU A 566 10.86 -5.03 24.86
CA GLU A 566 10.80 -4.94 26.31
C GLU A 566 10.50 -3.52 26.79
N GLU A 567 11.15 -2.50 26.22
CA GLU A 567 10.89 -1.10 26.53
C GLU A 567 9.42 -0.72 26.26
N LEU A 568 8.88 -1.10 25.10
CA LEU A 568 7.47 -0.88 24.75
C LEU A 568 6.50 -1.65 25.67
N THR A 569 6.86 -2.85 26.10
CA THR A 569 6.03 -3.64 27.03
C THR A 569 5.95 -2.97 28.40
N LEU A 570 7.05 -2.38 28.87
CA LEU A 570 7.08 -1.63 30.12
C LEU A 570 6.27 -0.34 30.01
N LEU A 571 6.49 0.44 28.94
CA LEU A 571 5.74 1.67 28.68
C LEU A 571 4.23 1.42 28.60
N GLY A 572 3.82 0.41 27.85
CA GLY A 572 2.40 0.07 27.74
C GLY A 572 1.81 -0.47 29.04
N ALA A 573 2.57 -1.22 29.85
CA ALA A 573 2.10 -1.66 31.17
C ALA A 573 1.91 -0.49 32.15
N GLN A 574 2.75 0.56 32.05
CA GLN A 574 2.58 1.80 32.81
C GLN A 574 1.31 2.55 32.38
N MET A 575 1.14 2.75 31.08
CA MET A 575 -0.01 3.47 30.51
C MET A 575 -1.32 2.74 30.82
N ALA A 576 -1.33 1.41 30.78
CA ALA A 576 -2.49 0.57 31.11
C ALA A 576 -3.10 0.87 32.48
N TYR A 577 -2.30 1.33 33.44
CA TYR A 577 -2.77 1.73 34.76
C TYR A 577 -3.40 3.13 34.77
N ASN A 578 -2.87 4.08 34.00
CA ASN A 578 -3.32 5.47 33.99
C ASN A 578 -4.57 5.69 33.12
N VAL A 579 -4.95 4.72 32.30
CA VAL A 579 -6.15 4.81 31.47
C VAL A 579 -7.43 4.78 32.31
N ILE A 580 -8.40 5.60 31.88
CA ILE A 580 -9.72 5.76 32.50
C ILE A 580 -10.54 4.47 32.39
N ASP A 581 -10.52 3.78 31.24
CA ASP A 581 -11.10 2.45 31.06
C ASP A 581 -10.09 1.33 31.41
N PRO A 582 -10.19 0.69 32.59
CA PRO A 582 -9.25 -0.35 32.99
C PRO A 582 -9.29 -1.58 32.07
N ARG A 583 -10.32 -1.75 31.21
CA ARG A 583 -10.49 -2.94 30.34
C ARG A 583 -9.45 -3.00 29.26
N ARG A 584 -9.17 -1.85 28.64
CA ARG A 584 -8.16 -1.74 27.59
C ARG A 584 -6.76 -2.04 28.15
N GLY A 585 -6.47 -1.48 29.32
CA GLY A 585 -5.22 -1.76 30.05
C GLY A 585 -5.09 -3.24 30.44
N TYR A 586 -6.17 -3.87 30.92
CA TYR A 586 -6.16 -5.29 31.26
C TYR A 586 -5.86 -6.21 30.06
N ASP A 587 -6.54 -6.00 28.94
CA ASP A 587 -6.32 -6.83 27.74
C ASP A 587 -4.88 -6.71 27.25
N PHE A 588 -4.30 -5.51 27.33
CA PHE A 588 -2.89 -5.25 26.98
C PHE A 588 -1.91 -6.00 27.91
N VAL A 589 -2.03 -5.84 29.23
CA VAL A 589 -1.13 -6.48 30.20
C VAL A 589 -1.27 -8.01 30.15
N ARG A 590 -2.49 -8.53 29.89
CA ARG A 590 -2.73 -9.97 29.71
C ARG A 590 -1.94 -10.54 28.55
N ASP A 591 -1.88 -9.83 27.43
CA ASP A 591 -1.18 -10.30 26.23
C ASP A 591 0.35 -10.31 26.46
N ILE A 592 0.89 -9.36 27.24
CA ILE A 592 2.30 -9.35 27.65
C ILE A 592 2.63 -10.50 28.60
N LEU A 593 1.79 -10.75 29.61
CA LEU A 593 1.99 -11.84 30.57
C LEU A 593 2.03 -13.22 29.91
N GLN A 594 1.32 -13.41 28.79
CA GLN A 594 1.40 -14.66 28.03
C GLN A 594 2.77 -14.87 27.37
N ARG A 595 3.49 -13.78 27.06
CA ARG A 595 4.83 -13.83 26.46
C ARG A 595 5.93 -13.95 27.52
N HIS A 596 5.78 -13.27 28.66
CA HIS A 596 6.78 -13.21 29.73
C HIS A 596 6.21 -13.51 31.12
N PRO A 597 5.91 -14.78 31.44
CA PRO A 597 5.22 -15.14 32.69
C PRO A 597 6.09 -14.99 33.96
N TYR A 598 7.41 -14.88 33.85
CA TYR A 598 8.33 -14.80 35.00
C TYR A 598 8.69 -13.36 35.43
N LYS A 599 8.30 -12.32 34.67
CA LYS A 599 8.61 -10.92 35.00
C LYS A 599 7.67 -10.38 36.09
N ILE A 600 8.18 -10.17 37.30
CA ILE A 600 7.40 -9.71 38.49
C ILE A 600 6.80 -8.31 38.28
N SER A 601 7.52 -7.40 37.60
CA SER A 601 7.04 -6.04 37.33
C SER A 601 5.70 -6.03 36.58
N VAL A 602 5.55 -6.88 35.56
CA VAL A 602 4.31 -7.01 34.77
C VAL A 602 3.17 -7.55 35.63
N TRP A 603 3.45 -8.49 36.55
CA TRP A 603 2.46 -8.98 37.52
C TRP A 603 2.00 -7.91 38.50
N ASN A 604 2.88 -7.00 38.91
CA ASN A 604 2.51 -5.86 39.77
C ASN A 604 1.54 -4.92 39.03
N TYR A 605 1.81 -4.58 37.77
CA TYR A 605 0.89 -3.78 36.96
C TYR A 605 -0.44 -4.52 36.71
N TYR A 606 -0.38 -5.82 36.46
CA TYR A 606 -1.57 -6.66 36.32
C TYR A 606 -2.44 -6.64 37.58
N PHE A 607 -1.83 -6.80 38.75
CA PHE A 607 -2.55 -6.77 40.03
C PHE A 607 -3.14 -5.40 40.31
N LYS A 608 -2.40 -4.30 40.04
CA LYS A 608 -2.89 -2.93 40.20
C LYS A 608 -4.07 -2.63 39.27
N ALA A 609 -4.01 -3.08 38.01
CA ALA A 609 -5.12 -2.99 37.05
C ALA A 609 -6.33 -3.84 37.51
N LEU A 610 -6.09 -4.99 38.12
CA LEU A 610 -7.12 -5.86 38.68
C LEU A 610 -7.82 -5.25 39.91
N CYS A 611 -7.10 -4.51 40.76
CA CYS A 611 -7.69 -3.82 41.91
C CYS A 611 -8.67 -2.70 41.49
N LYS A 612 -8.44 -2.01 40.36
CA LYS A 612 -9.41 -1.06 39.78
C LYS A 612 -10.65 -1.75 39.20
N MET A 613 -10.57 -3.06 38.96
CA MET A 613 -11.55 -3.89 38.25
C MET A 613 -12.41 -4.69 39.23
N GLU A 614 -13.11 -4.03 40.15
CA GLU A 614 -13.92 -4.71 41.16
C GLU A 614 -15.04 -5.61 40.56
N ILE A 615 -15.43 -5.37 39.30
CA ILE A 615 -16.63 -5.93 38.66
C ILE A 615 -16.36 -7.24 37.85
N TYR A 616 -15.11 -7.65 37.57
CA TYR A 616 -14.82 -8.68 36.53
C TYR A 616 -14.14 -10.00 36.96
N ARG A 617 -14.33 -10.45 38.21
CA ARG A 617 -13.69 -11.66 38.81
C ARG A 617 -13.66 -12.94 37.91
N HIS A 618 -14.68 -13.16 37.08
CA HIS A 618 -14.79 -14.40 36.28
C HIS A 618 -13.85 -14.50 35.07
N LYS A 619 -13.49 -13.39 34.39
CA LYS A 619 -12.58 -13.43 33.23
C LYS A 619 -11.13 -13.61 33.67
N HIS A 620 -10.74 -12.93 34.75
CA HIS A 620 -9.40 -13.02 35.34
C HIS A 620 -9.10 -14.42 35.90
N SER A 621 -10.07 -15.04 36.58
CA SER A 621 -9.89 -16.37 37.15
C SER A 621 -9.63 -17.46 36.11
N ARG A 622 -10.29 -17.40 34.93
CA ARG A 622 -10.00 -18.32 33.81
C ARG A 622 -8.59 -18.11 33.25
N PHE A 623 -8.15 -16.86 33.15
CA PHE A 623 -6.81 -16.54 32.65
C PHE A 623 -5.72 -17.03 33.61
N LEU A 624 -5.83 -16.72 34.90
CA LEU A 624 -4.90 -17.18 35.93
C LEU A 624 -4.83 -18.71 35.98
N ARG A 625 -5.97 -19.40 35.86
CA ARG A 625 -5.99 -20.86 35.79
C ARG A 625 -5.19 -21.41 34.60
N ARG A 626 -5.33 -20.82 33.41
CA ARG A 626 -4.56 -21.23 32.23
C ARG A 626 -3.06 -21.01 32.39
N ILE A 627 -2.64 -19.89 32.99
CA ILE A 627 -1.22 -19.65 33.25
C ILE A 627 -0.69 -20.67 34.25
N ARG A 628 -1.42 -20.94 35.33
CA ARG A 628 -1.01 -21.94 36.34
C ARG A 628 -0.94 -23.37 35.79
N GLU A 629 -1.84 -23.73 34.87
CA GLU A 629 -1.80 -25.04 34.20
C GLU A 629 -0.55 -25.20 33.33
N LYS A 630 -0.08 -24.11 32.71
CA LYS A 630 1.12 -24.10 31.86
C LYS A 630 2.41 -23.98 32.67
N GLU A 631 2.47 -23.01 33.58
CA GLU A 631 3.65 -22.61 34.35
C GLU A 631 3.42 -22.87 35.84
N LYS A 632 3.67 -24.10 36.27
CA LYS A 632 3.38 -24.55 37.65
C LYS A 632 4.29 -23.94 38.71
N GLU A 633 5.49 -23.51 38.33
CA GLU A 633 6.50 -22.96 39.24
C GLU A 633 6.42 -21.42 39.37
N CYS A 634 5.53 -20.77 38.61
CA CYS A 634 5.38 -19.32 38.66
C CYS A 634 4.60 -18.90 39.92
N VAL A 635 5.27 -18.19 40.84
CA VAL A 635 4.74 -17.81 42.16
C VAL A 635 3.69 -16.68 42.13
N PRO A 636 3.84 -15.57 41.36
CA PRO A 636 2.85 -14.49 41.34
C PRO A 636 1.38 -14.91 41.12
N PRO A 637 1.02 -15.78 40.15
CA PRO A 637 -0.36 -16.20 39.96
C PRO A 637 -0.91 -17.05 41.13
N ILE A 638 -0.05 -17.74 41.88
CA ILE A 638 -0.42 -18.49 43.09
C ILE A 638 -0.79 -17.52 44.20
N ILE A 639 0.05 -16.50 44.44
CA ILE A 639 -0.22 -15.46 45.45
C ILE A 639 -1.49 -14.68 45.11
N ILE A 640 -1.66 -14.23 43.87
CA ILE A 640 -2.87 -13.50 43.43
C ILE A 640 -4.13 -14.35 43.68
N LYS A 641 -4.05 -15.68 43.47
CA LYS A 641 -5.15 -16.58 43.78
C LYS A 641 -5.41 -16.69 45.28
N GLY A 642 -4.37 -16.78 46.09
CA GLY A 642 -4.46 -16.72 47.56
C GLY A 642 -5.16 -15.44 48.03
N HIS A 643 -4.81 -14.28 47.47
CA HIS A 643 -5.47 -13.00 47.77
C HIS A 643 -6.95 -13.01 47.39
N GLN A 644 -7.30 -13.55 46.21
CA GLN A 644 -8.71 -13.70 45.81
C GLN A 644 -9.52 -14.56 46.79
N PHE A 645 -8.95 -15.65 47.29
CA PHE A 645 -9.60 -16.47 48.31
C PHE A 645 -9.69 -15.76 49.66
N SER A 646 -8.66 -15.05 50.08
CA SER A 646 -8.65 -14.25 51.31
C SER A 646 -9.72 -13.15 51.28
N MET A 647 -9.85 -12.42 50.17
CA MET A 647 -10.91 -11.42 49.97
C MET A 647 -12.31 -12.07 49.94
N GLY A 648 -12.39 -13.32 49.49
CA GLY A 648 -13.61 -14.14 49.54
C GLY A 648 -13.89 -14.78 50.90
N SER A 649 -13.10 -14.49 51.94
CA SER A 649 -13.17 -15.14 53.26
C SER A 649 -13.02 -16.67 53.24
N LEU A 650 -12.40 -17.21 52.19
CA LEU A 650 -12.09 -18.64 52.04
C LEU A 650 -10.67 -18.91 52.55
N TYR A 651 -10.46 -18.72 53.85
CA TYR A 651 -9.12 -18.74 54.46
C TYR A 651 -8.41 -20.08 54.33
N GLN A 652 -9.14 -21.20 54.32
CA GLN A 652 -8.55 -22.52 54.14
C GLN A 652 -7.91 -22.66 52.74
N ALA A 653 -8.65 -22.32 51.69
CA ALA A 653 -8.15 -22.34 50.32
C ALA A 653 -7.03 -21.30 50.11
N ALA A 654 -7.12 -20.14 50.79
CA ALA A 654 -6.05 -19.14 50.75
C ALA A 654 -4.76 -19.67 51.38
N ALA A 655 -4.84 -20.30 52.55
CA ALA A 655 -3.69 -20.89 53.23
C ALA A 655 -3.04 -22.00 52.41
N GLU A 656 -3.83 -22.86 51.74
CA GLU A 656 -3.32 -23.88 50.82
C GLU A 656 -2.49 -23.27 49.67
N GLU A 657 -3.00 -22.21 49.04
CA GLU A 657 -2.29 -21.53 47.95
C GLU A 657 -1.01 -20.83 48.44
N TYR A 658 -1.05 -20.13 49.59
CA TYR A 658 0.15 -19.50 50.13
C TYR A 658 1.19 -20.52 50.61
N LEU A 659 0.77 -21.64 51.20
CA LEU A 659 1.69 -22.73 51.55
C LEU A 659 2.30 -23.38 50.32
N HIS A 660 1.56 -23.43 49.20
CA HIS A 660 2.12 -23.84 47.93
C HIS A 660 3.18 -22.84 47.42
N ALA A 661 2.92 -21.53 47.51
CA ALA A 661 3.92 -20.50 47.21
C ALA A 661 5.15 -20.59 48.14
N TYR A 662 4.96 -20.92 49.41
CA TYR A 662 6.04 -21.12 50.37
C TYR A 662 6.95 -22.29 50.02
N LYS A 663 6.41 -23.39 49.48
CA LYS A 663 7.21 -24.51 48.98
C LYS A 663 8.17 -24.10 47.86
N LEU A 664 7.79 -23.09 47.06
CA LEU A 664 8.60 -22.57 45.96
C LEU A 664 9.59 -21.50 46.44
N LEU A 665 9.18 -20.60 47.33
CA LEU A 665 10.00 -19.50 47.86
C LEU A 665 9.92 -19.43 49.40
N PRO A 666 10.63 -20.30 50.13
CA PRO A 666 10.52 -20.39 51.59
C PRO A 666 11.11 -19.19 52.33
N ASP A 667 12.04 -18.47 51.72
CA ASP A 667 12.73 -17.33 52.32
C ASP A 667 12.21 -15.98 51.82
N SER A 668 11.13 -15.98 51.03
CA SER A 668 10.45 -14.75 50.63
C SER A 668 9.71 -14.12 51.81
N LEU A 669 10.06 -12.88 52.15
CA LEU A 669 9.45 -12.13 53.25
C LEU A 669 7.93 -12.01 53.07
N PHE A 670 7.51 -11.63 51.86
CA PHE A 670 6.10 -11.45 51.51
C PHE A 670 5.28 -12.75 51.59
N VAL A 671 5.86 -13.88 51.17
CA VAL A 671 5.17 -15.18 51.23
C VAL A 671 4.99 -15.63 52.68
N ASN A 672 6.01 -15.48 53.53
CA ASN A 672 5.91 -15.81 54.96
C ASN A 672 4.85 -14.97 55.68
N LEU A 673 4.74 -13.68 55.36
CA LEU A 673 3.68 -12.81 55.86
C LEU A 673 2.29 -13.27 55.42
N CYS A 674 2.12 -13.61 54.14
CA CYS A 674 0.85 -14.10 53.59
C CYS A 674 0.41 -15.44 54.23
N VAL A 675 1.34 -16.38 54.40
CA VAL A 675 1.06 -17.66 55.07
C VAL A 675 0.65 -17.42 56.52
N GLY A 676 1.46 -16.67 57.28
CA GLY A 676 1.20 -16.40 58.69
C GLY A 676 -0.15 -15.72 58.95
N THR A 677 -0.46 -14.68 58.18
CA THR A 677 -1.75 -13.97 58.28
C THR A 677 -2.94 -14.85 57.87
N SER A 678 -2.80 -15.67 56.83
CA SER A 678 -3.87 -16.58 56.39
C SER A 678 -4.19 -17.67 57.41
N LEU A 679 -3.18 -18.23 58.08
CA LEU A 679 -3.35 -19.25 59.13
C LEU A 679 -3.97 -18.66 60.40
N ILE A 680 -3.60 -17.43 60.75
CA ILE A 680 -4.25 -16.71 61.86
C ILE A 680 -5.73 -16.48 61.53
N ASN A 681 -6.06 -15.99 60.34
CA ASN A 681 -7.45 -15.79 59.92
C ASN A 681 -8.24 -17.11 59.86
N LEU A 682 -7.60 -18.20 59.43
CA LEU A 682 -8.19 -19.54 59.42
C LEU A 682 -8.53 -20.04 60.83
N ALA A 683 -7.75 -19.65 61.86
CA ALA A 683 -8.03 -20.05 63.24
C ALA A 683 -9.39 -19.53 63.76
N PHE A 684 -9.91 -18.46 63.16
CA PHE A 684 -11.24 -17.92 63.47
C PHE A 684 -12.39 -18.65 62.74
N ASP A 685 -12.10 -19.55 61.79
CA ASP A 685 -13.16 -20.37 61.16
C ASP A 685 -13.82 -21.27 62.22
N VAL A 686 -15.15 -21.27 62.25
CA VAL A 686 -15.96 -22.06 63.19
C VAL A 686 -15.73 -23.56 63.00
N ARG A 687 -15.40 -23.99 61.78
CA ARG A 687 -15.25 -25.41 61.41
C ARG A 687 -13.92 -26.04 61.84
N LEU A 688 -12.92 -25.24 62.20
CA LEU A 688 -11.59 -25.73 62.54
C LEU A 688 -11.55 -26.27 63.99
N LYS A 689 -11.15 -27.54 64.16
CA LYS A 689 -11.06 -28.19 65.48
C LYS A 689 -9.83 -27.74 66.29
N ASN A 690 -8.65 -27.68 65.67
CA ASN A 690 -7.38 -27.38 66.35
C ASN A 690 -6.96 -25.90 66.19
N LYS A 691 -7.77 -24.98 66.72
CA LYS A 691 -7.56 -23.52 66.55
C LYS A 691 -6.23 -23.04 67.14
N HIS A 692 -5.90 -23.47 68.35
CA HIS A 692 -4.66 -23.06 69.02
C HIS A 692 -3.40 -23.49 68.25
N GLN A 693 -3.40 -24.71 67.70
CA GLN A 693 -2.30 -25.18 66.86
C GLN A 693 -2.14 -24.33 65.59
N CYS A 694 -3.25 -23.95 64.96
CA CYS A 694 -3.25 -23.10 63.77
C CYS A 694 -2.69 -21.70 64.06
N VAL A 695 -3.05 -21.10 65.21
CA VAL A 695 -2.48 -19.83 65.67
C VAL A 695 -0.96 -19.95 65.87
N VAL A 696 -0.50 -21.00 66.56
CA VAL A 696 0.94 -21.22 66.80
C VAL A 696 1.70 -21.39 65.50
N GLN A 697 1.15 -22.14 64.54
CA GLN A 697 1.73 -22.27 63.20
C GLN A 697 1.78 -20.93 62.46
N GLY A 698 0.69 -20.15 62.48
CA GLY A 698 0.66 -18.82 61.88
C GLY A 698 1.71 -17.88 62.48
N MET A 699 1.82 -17.87 63.81
CA MET A 699 2.84 -17.08 64.51
C MET A 699 4.27 -17.54 64.19
N ALA A 700 4.51 -18.84 64.01
CA ALA A 700 5.83 -19.35 63.63
C ALA A 700 6.30 -18.78 62.28
N PHE A 701 5.40 -18.70 61.28
CA PHE A 701 5.70 -18.05 60.00
C PHE A 701 5.92 -16.54 60.14
N LEU A 702 5.13 -15.86 60.96
CA LEU A 702 5.33 -14.42 61.21
C LEU A 702 6.64 -14.12 61.95
N PHE A 703 7.06 -14.98 62.88
CA PHE A 703 8.38 -14.84 63.53
C PHE A 703 9.53 -15.14 62.58
N LYS A 704 9.36 -16.11 61.66
CA LYS A 704 10.32 -16.29 60.55
C LYS A 704 10.41 -15.02 59.71
N TYR A 705 9.28 -14.41 59.35
CA TYR A 705 9.21 -13.13 58.65
C TYR A 705 9.94 -12.01 59.43
N LEU A 706 9.68 -11.85 60.72
CA LEU A 706 10.34 -10.86 61.59
C LEU A 706 11.87 -11.03 61.56
N LYS A 707 12.36 -12.27 61.65
CA LYS A 707 13.79 -12.59 61.61
C LYS A 707 14.42 -12.26 60.26
N LEU A 708 13.71 -12.48 59.15
CA LEU A 708 14.18 -12.16 57.81
C LEU A 708 14.21 -10.64 57.55
N CYS A 709 13.32 -9.86 58.17
CA CYS A 709 13.28 -8.39 58.04
C CYS A 709 14.30 -7.65 58.93
N GLY A 710 15.06 -8.36 59.78
CA GLY A 710 15.99 -7.71 60.72
C GLY A 710 15.30 -6.81 61.75
N GLU A 711 14.09 -7.16 62.19
CA GLU A 711 13.29 -6.37 63.16
C GLU A 711 12.91 -4.95 62.68
N SER A 712 12.73 -4.75 61.38
CA SER A 712 12.20 -3.51 60.78
C SER A 712 10.92 -3.01 61.46
N GLN A 713 10.65 -1.70 61.37
CA GLN A 713 9.45 -1.08 61.90
C GLN A 713 8.16 -1.77 61.38
N GLU A 714 8.08 -2.05 60.08
CA GLU A 714 6.94 -2.76 59.47
C GLU A 714 6.71 -4.14 60.09
N ALA A 715 7.79 -4.92 60.26
CA ALA A 715 7.67 -6.27 60.77
C ALA A 715 7.19 -6.30 62.23
N LEU A 716 7.70 -5.41 63.08
CA LEU A 716 7.26 -5.29 64.47
C LEU A 716 5.79 -4.85 64.55
N PHE A 717 5.36 -3.93 63.68
CA PHE A 717 3.97 -3.51 63.59
C PHE A 717 3.05 -4.67 63.17
N ASN A 718 3.44 -5.45 62.16
CA ASN A 718 2.66 -6.60 61.70
C ASN A 718 2.55 -7.69 62.78
N ILE A 719 3.60 -7.91 63.58
CA ILE A 719 3.56 -8.82 64.74
C ILE A 719 2.63 -8.28 65.83
N ALA A 720 2.70 -6.98 66.15
CA ALA A 720 1.80 -6.33 67.10
C ALA A 720 0.33 -6.48 66.65
N ARG A 721 0.05 -6.30 65.35
CA ARG A 721 -1.26 -6.51 64.74
C ARG A 721 -1.72 -7.95 64.84
N ALA A 722 -0.83 -8.92 64.61
CA ALA A 722 -1.16 -10.34 64.77
C ALA A 722 -1.53 -10.70 66.22
N TYR A 723 -0.78 -10.21 67.20
CA TYR A 723 -1.11 -10.40 68.62
C TYR A 723 -2.43 -9.72 69.01
N HIS A 724 -2.63 -8.49 68.55
CA HIS A 724 -3.88 -7.75 68.76
C HIS A 724 -5.06 -8.53 68.15
N HIS A 725 -4.91 -9.07 66.95
CA HIS A 725 -5.96 -9.83 66.26
C HIS A 725 -6.35 -11.12 67.00
N VAL A 726 -5.41 -11.78 67.68
CA VAL A 726 -5.66 -12.98 68.51
C VAL A 726 -6.02 -12.63 69.98
N SER A 727 -6.22 -11.34 70.28
CA SER A 727 -6.58 -10.83 71.60
C SER A 727 -5.51 -10.99 72.69
N LEU A 728 -4.24 -11.09 72.32
CA LEU A 728 -3.09 -11.09 73.25
C LEU A 728 -2.59 -9.65 73.47
N MET A 729 -3.43 -8.86 74.15
CA MET A 729 -3.28 -7.39 74.21
C MET A 729 -1.99 -6.90 74.89
N SER A 730 -1.54 -7.58 75.94
CA SER A 730 -0.29 -7.22 76.64
C SER A 730 0.94 -7.35 75.74
N LEU A 731 1.02 -8.44 74.99
CA LEU A 731 2.07 -8.66 74.00
C LEU A 731 1.95 -7.65 72.86
N ALA A 732 0.74 -7.43 72.34
CA ALA A 732 0.50 -6.44 71.30
C ALA A 732 0.99 -5.04 71.70
N ALA A 733 0.66 -4.57 72.90
CA ALA A 733 1.11 -3.29 73.44
C ALA A 733 2.65 -3.17 73.46
N SER A 734 3.34 -4.19 73.97
CA SER A 734 4.81 -4.20 74.02
C SER A 734 5.47 -4.08 72.63
N TYR A 735 4.87 -4.67 71.59
CA TYR A 735 5.38 -4.56 70.22
C TYR A 735 5.03 -3.21 69.57
N TYR A 736 3.85 -2.62 69.86
CA TYR A 736 3.56 -1.25 69.39
C TYR A 736 4.49 -0.22 70.03
N GLU A 737 4.81 -0.37 71.33
CA GLU A 737 5.79 0.50 72.00
C GLU A 737 7.18 0.38 71.34
N LYS A 738 7.61 -0.83 70.97
CA LYS A 738 8.84 -1.03 70.18
C LYS A 738 8.80 -0.30 68.83
N VAL A 739 7.68 -0.36 68.11
CA VAL A 739 7.49 0.37 66.85
C VAL A 739 7.62 1.88 67.04
N LEU A 740 7.08 2.42 68.13
CA LEU A 740 7.18 3.85 68.46
C LEU A 740 8.60 4.26 68.87
N SER A 741 9.37 3.35 69.46
CA SER A 741 10.74 3.61 69.91
C SER A 741 11.77 3.76 68.77
N ILE A 742 11.47 3.19 67.58
CA ILE A 742 12.33 3.28 66.39
C ILE A 742 12.26 4.70 65.83
N ARG A 743 13.38 5.42 65.82
CA ARG A 743 13.45 6.82 65.32
C ARG A 743 13.97 6.93 63.89
N GLU A 744 14.60 5.88 63.37
CA GLU A 744 15.11 5.84 62.00
C GLU A 744 13.95 5.65 61.02
N ASN A 745 13.99 6.38 59.89
CA ASN A 745 13.09 6.07 58.80
C ASN A 745 13.53 4.69 58.26
N ASP A 746 12.58 3.77 58.15
CA ASP A 746 12.76 2.40 57.65
C ASP A 746 13.16 2.43 56.15
N TYR A 747 12.73 1.45 55.36
CA TYR A 747 13.01 1.44 53.92
C TYR A 747 12.24 2.54 53.17
N PRO A 748 12.83 3.14 52.11
CA PRO A 748 12.07 3.96 51.17
C PRO A 748 10.99 3.08 50.54
N ILE A 749 9.76 3.60 50.45
CA ILE A 749 8.66 2.88 49.80
C ILE A 749 9.12 2.58 48.37
N PRO A 750 9.19 1.30 47.94
CA PRO A 750 9.71 0.94 46.63
C PRO A 750 8.96 1.72 45.55
N GLN A 751 9.68 2.60 44.87
CA GLN A 751 9.14 3.26 43.69
C GLN A 751 9.11 2.20 42.59
N LEU A 752 7.94 1.97 42.00
CA LEU A 752 7.91 1.28 40.72
C LEU A 752 8.76 2.10 39.74
N PRO A 753 9.56 1.46 38.87
CA PRO A 753 10.31 2.18 37.86
C PRO A 753 9.34 3.12 37.13
N TYR A 754 9.61 4.42 37.20
CA TYR A 754 8.87 5.49 36.52
C TYR A 754 7.47 5.84 37.06
N GLU A 755 7.20 5.74 38.37
CA GLU A 755 6.13 6.56 38.97
C GLU A 755 6.52 8.05 38.84
N SER A 756 5.80 8.79 38.00
CA SER A 756 6.01 10.22 37.77
C SER A 756 5.94 10.99 39.09
N GLN A 757 7.01 11.75 39.40
CA GLN A 757 7.16 12.56 40.61
C GLN A 757 5.99 13.54 40.84
N HIS A 758 5.29 13.95 39.78
CA HIS A 758 4.22 14.95 39.81
C HIS A 758 2.93 14.57 40.55
N LEU A 759 2.69 13.28 40.86
CA LEU A 759 1.47 12.86 41.59
C LEU A 759 1.59 12.91 43.12
N ARG A 760 2.76 13.25 43.68
CA ARG A 760 3.02 13.16 45.13
C ARG A 760 3.25 14.49 45.85
N GLU A 761 2.97 15.64 45.23
CA GLU A 761 3.13 16.92 45.93
C GLU A 761 2.25 17.03 47.20
N ASN A 762 1.22 16.20 47.36
CA ASN A 762 0.26 16.35 48.45
C ASN A 762 0.07 15.18 49.43
N GLN A 763 0.82 14.06 49.39
CA GLN A 763 0.70 13.06 50.47
C GLN A 763 1.88 12.08 50.59
N ASN A 764 2.48 12.11 51.78
CA ASN A 764 3.38 11.15 52.42
C ASN A 764 4.86 11.12 51.96
N SER A 765 5.74 11.37 52.94
CA SER A 765 7.19 11.17 52.86
C SER A 765 7.49 9.81 52.25
N GLY A 766 8.43 9.72 51.30
CA GLY A 766 8.77 8.50 50.55
C GLY A 766 9.32 7.31 51.37
N TYR A 767 9.08 7.26 52.68
CA TYR A 767 9.52 6.24 53.62
C TYR A 767 8.31 5.65 54.36
N CYS A 768 8.37 4.37 54.74
CA CYS A 768 7.35 3.74 55.56
C CYS A 768 7.43 4.34 56.98
N ARG A 769 6.36 5.00 57.43
CA ARG A 769 6.24 5.58 58.77
C ARG A 769 4.97 5.04 59.41
N LEU A 770 5.12 4.09 60.34
CA LEU A 770 3.99 3.41 61.00
C LEU A 770 3.73 3.90 62.42
N HIS A 771 4.39 4.98 62.86
CA HIS A 771 4.21 5.53 64.20
C HIS A 771 2.77 5.95 64.48
N ARG A 772 2.09 6.57 63.50
CA ARG A 772 0.70 7.02 63.64
C ARG A 772 -0.25 5.84 63.81
N GLU A 773 -0.09 4.82 62.98
CA GLU A 773 -0.89 3.60 62.99
C GLU A 773 -0.62 2.78 64.26
N ALA A 774 0.63 2.70 64.72
CA ALA A 774 1.00 2.03 65.96
C ALA A 774 0.42 2.76 67.19
N ALA A 775 0.57 4.08 67.25
CA ALA A 775 0.02 4.93 68.30
C ALA A 775 -1.50 4.81 68.39
N TYR A 776 -2.19 4.82 67.23
CA TYR A 776 -3.64 4.64 67.18
C TYR A 776 -4.07 3.26 67.72
N ASN A 777 -3.40 2.18 67.32
CA ASN A 777 -3.72 0.85 67.82
C ASN A 777 -3.40 0.68 69.31
N LEU A 778 -2.36 1.34 69.81
CA LEU A 778 -1.96 1.33 71.22
C LEU A 778 -2.96 2.12 72.09
N ASP A 779 -3.43 3.27 71.61
CA ASP A 779 -4.53 4.03 72.24
C ASP A 779 -5.77 3.17 72.44
N LEU A 780 -6.18 2.41 71.41
CA LEU A 780 -7.31 1.48 71.53
C LEU A 780 -7.11 0.47 72.66
N ILE A 781 -5.91 -0.09 72.79
CA ILE A 781 -5.60 -1.03 73.88
C ILE A 781 -5.69 -0.33 75.24
N TYR A 782 -5.03 0.81 75.42
CA TYR A 782 -5.06 1.55 76.69
C TYR A 782 -6.45 2.04 77.06
N LYS A 783 -7.27 2.42 76.07
CA LYS A 783 -8.66 2.77 76.28
C LYS A 783 -9.48 1.59 76.78
N THR A 784 -9.30 0.40 76.20
CA THR A 784 -9.98 -0.82 76.65
C THR A 784 -9.52 -1.28 78.03
N SER A 785 -8.27 -1.01 78.42
CA SER A 785 -7.74 -1.33 79.74
C SER A 785 -8.08 -0.28 80.81
N GLY A 786 -8.73 0.83 80.46
CA GLY A 786 -9.10 1.92 81.37
C GLY A 786 -8.00 2.96 81.63
N ALA A 787 -6.84 2.86 80.96
CA ALA A 787 -5.71 3.79 81.09
C ALA A 787 -5.90 5.02 80.18
N LEU A 788 -6.95 5.82 80.45
CA LEU A 788 -7.40 6.91 79.58
C LEU A 788 -6.36 8.03 79.40
N ASP A 789 -5.51 8.27 80.40
CA ASP A 789 -4.50 9.33 80.34
C ASP A 789 -3.35 8.95 79.40
N LEU A 790 -2.88 7.69 79.46
CA LEU A 790 -1.88 7.16 78.52
C LEU A 790 -2.42 7.12 77.10
N ALA A 791 -3.68 6.71 76.93
CA ALA A 791 -4.38 6.70 75.65
C ALA A 791 -4.37 8.10 74.99
N ARG A 792 -4.79 9.13 75.76
CA ARG A 792 -4.74 10.53 75.30
C ARG A 792 -3.33 11.02 75.01
N GLN A 793 -2.35 10.63 75.81
CA GLN A 793 -0.96 11.05 75.63
C GLN A 793 -0.38 10.50 74.32
N VAL A 794 -0.57 9.21 74.04
CA VAL A 794 -0.09 8.56 72.81
C VAL A 794 -0.67 9.22 71.55
N LEU A 795 -1.96 9.57 71.56
CA LEU A 795 -2.58 10.29 70.45
C LEU A 795 -2.01 11.71 70.28
N ARG A 796 -1.76 12.42 71.38
CA ARG A 796 -1.16 13.77 71.35
C ARG A 796 0.27 13.76 70.80
N ASP A 797 1.05 12.75 71.17
CA ASP A 797 2.47 12.71 70.82
C ASP A 797 2.71 12.31 69.36
N TYR A 798 1.84 11.48 68.77
CA TYR A 798 2.09 10.86 67.46
C TYR A 798 1.00 11.11 66.41
N CYS A 799 -0.27 11.34 66.79
CA CYS A 799 -1.41 11.39 65.87
C CYS A 799 -1.95 12.80 65.60
N THR A 800 -1.37 13.84 66.20
CA THR A 800 -1.71 15.24 65.86
C THR A 800 -1.11 15.62 64.51
N LEU A 801 -1.91 16.31 63.68
CA LEU A 801 -1.53 16.73 62.34
C LEU A 801 -0.46 17.82 62.33
#